data_AF-A0A173TLV8-F1
#
_entry.id   AF-A0A173TLV8-F1
#
_cell.length_a   1.000
_cell.length_b   1.000
_cell.length_c   1.000
_cell.angle_alpha   90.00
_cell.angle_beta   90.00
_cell.angle_gamma   90.00
#
_symmetry.space_group_name_H-M   'P 1'
#
loop_
_entity.id
_entity.type
_entity.pdbx_description
1 polymer ?
#
loop_
_entity_poly.entity_id
_entity_poly.type
_entity_poly.pdbx_seq_one_letter_code
_entity_poly.pdbx_strand_id
1 'polypeptide(L)'
;MEYNESYFKAKSNAKARTVWLILIAIMTLSYGSETSQGLHSAKYYTTFLLMAWVPFFIGILVLKINGKASSVYKEIVAVGYGSFYTYVILTTDSAIAFGYILPLTSMLILFKDRKYMIRCGIANEIIVIVHLVLHNMYGINPSIVLNDYYLQISTILLCYICYVVSIDHLNESDGALVNSIRDNLDRVVTTVGQVKGASSSIVDGVTVVRELADENKQGADSVVKSMEELTQNNDILYTKTMSSMDKTSDINMQVQNVAALIEKMVNLIQESIEHANLSAEELADVVTTTNTMADLSAHVEQVLENFKQDFDMVKEETGTIEGITFQTNLLALNASIEAARAGAAGKGFAVVADQIQGLSVETKNSSGRIRDALTHLDETSGKMTQSITQTLELIQTTREKLTLVKDSVTSITNDSTTLGENIKVIDGAMKDVESSNHDMVDNMKQVCDTMDVMTKCINQSDDVSRTMLSKYEESAINVNKIETIVGKLMGELGTGGFMGIGDARPGMKVILIAKNGSSSFTAHGEVTESLDGGITARLHVPSGSSIDTRNRNFTYELQISVTNALYIWENAEITTMRGQSSDMYKITVTTNPKVVNRRKYPRMPISNKCTITVKQNGKQYNGQMINISAGGFAFSVRDNFFSSAIGSDITLSIPDLPVENARQLEGHIIRSTDNENVFIVGCRMPEDNTAVEQYVQNNYQGE
;
A
#
# COMPACT_ATOMS: atom_id res chain seq x y z
N MET A 1 14.89 45.14 -30.54
CA MET A 1 15.39 45.97 -31.66
C MET A 1 15.07 47.42 -31.33
N GLU A 2 16.07 48.21 -30.94
CA GLU A 2 15.87 49.63 -30.70
C GLU A 2 15.83 50.38 -32.03
N TYR A 3 14.75 51.14 -32.25
CA TYR A 3 14.58 52.00 -33.41
C TYR A 3 15.64 53.10 -33.37
N ASN A 4 16.66 53.01 -34.23
CA ASN A 4 17.72 54.00 -34.29
C ASN A 4 17.32 55.17 -35.20
N GLU A 5 16.62 56.15 -34.62
CA GLU A 5 16.15 57.36 -35.30
C GLU A 5 17.30 58.13 -35.99
N SER A 6 18.49 58.13 -35.38
CA SER A 6 19.66 58.83 -35.90
C SER A 6 20.17 58.22 -37.23
N TYR A 7 20.07 56.90 -37.37
CA TYR A 7 20.45 56.19 -38.60
C TYR A 7 19.56 56.56 -39.78
N PHE A 8 18.24 56.62 -39.56
CA PHE A 8 17.28 56.99 -40.61
C PHE A 8 17.38 58.46 -41.01
N LYS A 9 17.60 59.38 -40.04
CA LYS A 9 17.88 60.79 -40.33
C LYS A 9 19.16 60.95 -41.17
N ALA A 10 20.24 60.25 -40.80
CA ALA A 10 21.48 60.27 -41.57
C ALA A 10 21.32 59.74 -43.01
N LYS A 11 20.53 58.66 -43.19
CA LYS A 11 20.24 58.09 -44.51
C LYS A 11 19.41 59.04 -45.37
N SER A 12 18.43 59.72 -44.78
CA SER A 12 17.59 60.70 -45.48
C SER A 12 18.39 61.92 -45.92
N ASN A 13 19.24 62.46 -45.03
CA ASN A 13 20.19 63.54 -45.36
C ASN A 13 21.14 63.14 -46.50
N ALA A 14 21.70 61.93 -46.46
CA ALA A 14 22.61 61.45 -47.50
C ALA A 14 21.92 61.32 -48.87
N LYS A 15 20.69 60.80 -48.91
CA LYS A 15 19.89 60.70 -50.14
C LYS A 15 19.54 62.07 -50.71
N ALA A 16 19.05 63.00 -49.87
CA ALA A 16 18.73 64.36 -50.30
C ALA A 16 19.97 65.06 -50.88
N ARG A 17 21.14 64.89 -50.25
CA ARG A 17 22.41 65.43 -50.77
C ARG A 17 22.77 64.88 -52.16
N THR A 18 22.65 63.56 -52.35
CA THR A 18 22.96 62.95 -53.65
C THR A 18 22.03 63.47 -54.75
N VAL A 19 20.73 63.56 -54.47
CA VAL A 19 19.75 64.11 -55.41
C VAL A 19 20.06 65.59 -55.72
N TRP A 20 20.38 66.38 -54.70
CA TRP A 20 20.73 67.80 -54.88
C TRP A 20 21.98 67.98 -55.73
N LEU A 21 23.02 67.16 -55.50
CA LEU A 21 24.27 67.19 -56.27
C LEU A 21 24.03 66.86 -57.75
N ILE A 22 23.32 65.77 -58.03
CA ILE A 22 23.00 65.34 -59.41
C ILE A 22 22.26 66.45 -60.13
N LEU A 23 21.30 67.07 -59.47
CA LEU A 23 20.51 68.12 -60.06
C LEU A 23 21.33 69.39 -60.33
N ILE A 24 22.13 69.87 -59.37
CA ILE A 24 22.97 71.06 -59.62
C ILE A 24 23.95 70.80 -60.76
N ALA A 25 24.49 69.58 -60.86
CA ALA A 25 25.38 69.20 -61.95
C ALA A 25 24.69 69.24 -63.32
N ILE A 26 23.50 68.64 -63.45
CA ILE A 26 22.70 68.67 -64.68
C ILE A 26 22.35 70.12 -65.07
N MET A 27 21.93 70.92 -64.10
CA MET A 27 21.57 72.31 -64.29
C MET A 27 22.76 73.17 -64.71
N THR A 28 23.93 72.94 -64.11
CA THR A 28 25.19 73.60 -64.49
C THR A 28 25.57 73.29 -65.94
N LEU A 29 25.45 72.02 -66.36
CA LEU A 29 25.72 71.61 -67.74
C LEU A 29 24.75 72.24 -68.74
N SER A 30 23.45 72.28 -68.42
CA SER A 30 22.41 72.86 -69.28
C SER A 30 22.63 74.35 -69.51
N TYR A 31 22.69 75.14 -68.43
CA TYR A 31 22.87 76.59 -68.52
C TYR A 31 24.26 76.97 -69.06
N GLY A 32 25.27 76.12 -68.84
CA GLY A 32 26.59 76.28 -69.44
C GLY A 32 26.57 76.10 -70.96
N SER A 33 25.80 75.12 -71.46
CA SER A 33 25.59 74.92 -72.90
C SER A 33 24.86 76.11 -73.53
N GLU A 34 23.80 76.60 -72.90
CA GLU A 34 23.04 77.78 -73.36
C GLU A 34 23.89 79.05 -73.39
N THR A 35 24.77 79.23 -72.39
CA THR A 35 25.74 80.33 -72.36
C THR A 35 26.76 80.21 -73.50
N SER A 36 27.23 78.99 -73.81
CA SER A 36 28.13 78.74 -74.94
C SER A 36 27.46 78.98 -76.30
N GLN A 37 26.14 78.83 -76.39
CA GLN A 37 25.35 79.12 -77.59
C GLN A 37 24.95 80.61 -77.70
N GLY A 38 25.30 81.42 -76.70
CA GLY A 38 25.03 82.86 -76.68
C GLY A 38 23.64 83.25 -76.18
N LEU A 39 22.83 82.31 -75.67
CA LEU A 39 21.50 82.61 -75.11
C LEU A 39 21.57 83.37 -73.77
N HIS A 40 22.68 83.25 -73.04
CA HIS A 40 22.86 83.85 -71.73
C HIS A 40 24.19 84.61 -71.62
N SER A 41 24.19 85.72 -70.87
CA SER A 41 25.40 86.48 -70.58
C SER A 41 26.34 85.71 -69.65
N ALA A 42 27.65 85.86 -69.83
CA ALA A 42 28.64 85.31 -68.90
C ALA A 42 28.39 85.77 -67.43
N LYS A 43 27.85 86.98 -67.22
CA LYS A 43 27.48 87.48 -65.87
C LYS A 43 26.27 86.75 -65.27
N TYR A 44 25.34 86.31 -66.12
CA TYR A 44 24.16 85.54 -65.69
C TYR A 44 24.56 84.15 -65.22
N TYR A 45 25.41 83.48 -66.02
CA TYR A 45 25.91 82.15 -65.70
C TYR A 45 26.78 82.12 -64.44
N THR A 46 27.64 83.12 -64.20
CA THR A 46 28.43 83.19 -62.96
C THR A 46 27.55 83.40 -61.73
N THR A 47 26.52 84.23 -61.82
CA THR A 47 25.56 84.45 -60.72
C THR A 47 24.74 83.19 -60.43
N PHE A 48 24.31 82.47 -61.48
CA PHE A 48 23.65 81.18 -61.38
C PHE A 48 24.52 80.13 -60.67
N LEU A 49 25.80 80.02 -61.04
CA LEU A 49 26.74 79.09 -60.41
C LEU A 49 26.89 79.36 -58.91
N LEU A 50 26.98 80.64 -58.51
CA LEU A 50 27.06 81.01 -57.10
C LEU A 50 25.78 80.63 -56.33
N MET A 51 24.61 80.96 -56.86
CA MET A 51 23.31 80.64 -56.25
C MET A 51 23.06 79.13 -56.14
N ALA A 52 23.53 78.32 -57.11
CA ALA A 52 23.35 76.87 -57.11
C ALA A 52 24.33 76.15 -56.17
N TRP A 53 25.62 76.48 -56.24
CA TRP A 53 26.67 75.72 -55.55
C TRP A 53 26.94 76.18 -54.11
N VAL A 54 26.80 77.47 -53.79
CA VAL A 54 27.09 77.98 -52.43
C VAL A 54 26.20 77.32 -51.37
N PRO A 55 24.87 77.25 -51.52
CA PRO A 55 24.02 76.60 -50.52
C PRO A 55 24.29 75.11 -50.37
N PHE A 56 24.69 74.43 -51.46
CA PHE A 56 25.08 73.03 -51.44
C PHE A 56 26.35 72.79 -50.60
N PHE A 57 27.39 73.62 -50.77
CA PHE A 57 28.61 73.54 -49.96
C PHE A 57 28.36 73.91 -48.49
N ILE A 58 27.50 74.89 -48.22
CA ILE A 58 27.04 75.20 -46.86
C ILE A 58 26.36 73.97 -46.23
N GLY A 59 25.51 73.27 -46.97
CA GLY A 59 24.87 72.03 -46.52
C GLY A 59 25.87 70.92 -46.18
N ILE A 60 26.93 70.74 -46.97
CA ILE A 60 28.00 69.78 -46.68
C ILE A 60 28.75 70.16 -45.40
N LEU A 61 29.07 71.45 -45.24
CA LEU A 61 29.76 71.96 -44.07
C LEU A 61 28.95 71.70 -42.79
N VAL A 62 27.65 71.99 -42.82
CA VAL A 62 26.75 71.76 -41.67
C VAL A 62 26.63 70.28 -41.33
N LEU A 63 26.55 69.38 -42.31
CA LEU A 63 26.56 67.94 -42.05
C LEU A 63 27.88 67.44 -41.44
N LYS A 64 29.00 68.13 -41.73
CA LYS A 64 30.32 67.81 -41.16
C LYS A 64 30.48 68.33 -39.73
N ILE A 65 29.89 69.48 -39.41
CA ILE A 65 29.97 70.11 -38.08
C ILE A 65 28.92 69.52 -37.12
N ASN A 66 27.66 69.47 -37.52
CA ASN A 66 26.53 69.08 -36.66
C ASN A 66 26.19 67.58 -36.73
N GLY A 67 27.01 66.79 -37.43
CA GLY A 67 26.82 65.36 -37.62
C GLY A 67 25.87 64.98 -38.76
N LYS A 68 26.04 63.74 -39.25
CA LYS A 68 25.32 63.23 -40.45
C LYS A 68 23.80 63.22 -40.30
N ALA A 69 23.28 63.14 -39.07
CA ALA A 69 21.86 63.09 -38.74
C ALA A 69 21.24 64.46 -38.42
N SER A 70 21.94 65.57 -38.68
CA SER A 70 21.46 66.92 -38.35
C SER A 70 20.11 67.23 -39.00
N SER A 71 19.16 67.72 -38.21
CA SER A 71 17.83 68.16 -38.68
C SER A 71 17.87 69.47 -39.45
N VAL A 72 18.91 70.28 -39.24
CA VAL A 72 19.12 71.60 -39.88
C VAL A 72 19.37 71.45 -41.38
N TYR A 73 19.86 70.29 -41.84
CA TYR A 73 20.13 70.05 -43.25
C TYR A 73 18.89 70.18 -44.14
N LYS A 74 17.71 69.76 -43.64
CA LYS A 74 16.42 69.96 -44.33
C LYS A 74 16.14 71.44 -44.61
N GLU A 75 16.45 72.31 -43.65
CA GLU A 75 16.25 73.75 -43.79
C GLU A 75 17.19 74.35 -44.84
N ILE A 76 18.44 73.89 -44.87
CA ILE A 76 19.43 74.32 -45.87
C ILE A 76 19.03 73.88 -47.27
N VAL A 77 18.51 72.66 -47.44
CA VAL A 77 17.99 72.18 -48.73
C VAL A 77 16.80 73.04 -49.17
N ALA A 78 15.84 73.30 -48.27
CA ALA A 78 14.64 74.08 -48.58
C ALA A 78 14.95 75.53 -48.94
N VAL A 79 15.70 76.23 -48.09
CA VAL A 79 16.00 77.66 -48.25
C VAL A 79 17.05 77.85 -49.34
N GLY A 80 18.09 77.03 -49.35
CA GLY A 80 19.18 77.13 -50.32
C GLY A 80 18.75 76.82 -51.74
N TYR A 81 17.96 75.75 -51.94
CA TYR A 81 17.37 75.50 -53.25
C TYR A 81 16.23 76.47 -53.56
N GLY A 82 15.43 76.88 -52.57
CA GLY A 82 14.37 77.86 -52.74
C GLY A 82 14.88 79.22 -53.21
N SER A 83 16.02 79.69 -52.69
CA SER A 83 16.67 80.91 -53.17
C SER A 83 17.18 80.78 -54.60
N PHE A 84 17.77 79.63 -54.94
CA PHE A 84 18.17 79.31 -56.31
C PHE A 84 16.97 79.29 -57.27
N TYR A 85 15.88 78.64 -56.89
CA TYR A 85 14.64 78.59 -57.64
C TYR A 85 14.03 79.97 -57.86
N THR A 86 13.99 80.80 -56.80
CA THR A 86 13.51 82.19 -56.88
C THR A 86 14.32 83.00 -57.89
N TYR A 87 15.66 82.86 -57.87
CA TYR A 87 16.53 83.51 -58.85
C TYR A 87 16.18 83.05 -60.27
N VAL A 88 16.16 81.75 -60.53
CA VAL A 88 15.88 81.17 -61.86
C VAL A 88 14.53 81.62 -62.42
N ILE A 89 13.49 81.67 -61.60
CA ILE A 89 12.16 82.12 -62.03
C ILE A 89 12.13 83.59 -62.39
N LEU A 90 12.77 84.46 -61.60
CA LEU A 90 12.72 85.90 -61.84
C LEU A 90 13.52 86.34 -63.07
N THR A 91 14.49 85.54 -63.50
CA THR A 91 15.45 85.92 -64.54
C THR A 91 15.26 85.21 -65.88
N THR A 92 14.39 84.20 -65.95
CA THR A 92 14.25 83.34 -67.13
C THR A 92 12.94 83.62 -67.85
N ASP A 93 13.00 83.77 -69.17
CA ASP A 93 11.86 84.02 -70.08
C ASP A 93 11.02 82.76 -70.40
N SER A 94 11.35 81.61 -69.80
CA SER A 94 10.74 80.31 -70.07
C SER A 94 9.58 80.01 -69.13
N ALA A 95 8.39 79.81 -69.71
CA ALA A 95 7.20 79.38 -68.98
C ALA A 95 7.34 78.02 -68.28
N ILE A 96 8.35 77.20 -68.63
CA ILE A 96 8.59 75.86 -68.09
C ILE A 96 9.48 75.91 -66.82
N ALA A 97 10.10 77.05 -66.50
CA ALA A 97 11.05 77.19 -65.39
C ALA A 97 10.47 76.81 -64.01
N PHE A 98 9.16 76.89 -63.83
CA PHE A 98 8.50 76.44 -62.59
C PHE A 98 8.75 74.96 -62.28
N GLY A 99 8.97 74.13 -63.29
CA GLY A 99 9.24 72.69 -63.15
C GLY A 99 10.49 72.38 -62.34
N TYR A 100 11.41 73.34 -62.19
CA TYR A 100 12.57 73.20 -61.31
C TYR A 100 12.21 73.09 -59.83
N ILE A 101 10.96 73.32 -59.41
CA ILE A 101 10.56 73.07 -58.03
C ILE A 101 10.37 71.58 -57.71
N LEU A 102 10.04 70.75 -58.71
CA LEU A 102 9.70 69.34 -58.52
C LEU A 102 10.81 68.58 -57.78
N PRO A 103 12.10 68.74 -58.12
CA PRO A 103 13.16 68.04 -57.41
C PRO A 103 13.32 68.49 -55.96
N LEU A 104 13.06 69.77 -55.63
CA LEU A 104 13.04 70.21 -54.24
C LEU A 104 11.94 69.50 -53.46
N THR A 105 10.73 69.48 -54.03
CA THR A 105 9.61 68.77 -53.40
C THR A 105 9.90 67.28 -53.21
N SER A 106 10.51 66.62 -54.19
CA SER A 106 10.94 65.22 -54.08
C SER A 106 11.96 64.98 -52.96
N MET A 107 12.91 65.91 -52.77
CA MET A 107 13.87 65.85 -51.67
C MET A 107 13.20 66.08 -50.31
N LEU A 108 12.19 66.96 -50.24
CA LEU A 108 11.51 67.28 -48.98
C LEU A 108 10.65 66.12 -48.43
N ILE A 109 10.12 65.25 -49.30
CA ILE A 109 9.37 64.04 -48.89
C ILE A 109 10.23 63.11 -48.01
N LEU A 110 11.54 63.03 -48.29
CA LEU A 110 12.45 62.13 -47.56
C LEU A 110 12.52 62.44 -46.07
N PHE A 111 12.17 63.66 -45.66
CA PHE A 111 12.17 64.08 -44.26
C PHE A 111 10.83 63.81 -43.55
N LYS A 112 9.80 63.37 -44.28
CA LYS A 112 8.45 63.03 -43.78
C LYS A 112 7.80 64.10 -42.89
N ASP A 113 8.18 65.37 -43.05
CA ASP A 113 7.68 66.48 -42.23
C ASP A 113 6.55 67.24 -42.95
N ARG A 114 5.32 66.84 -42.61
CA ARG A 114 4.09 67.40 -43.17
C ARG A 114 3.99 68.92 -43.01
N LYS A 115 4.21 69.43 -41.79
CA LYS A 115 4.09 70.87 -41.48
C LYS A 115 5.14 71.68 -42.25
N TYR A 116 6.32 71.11 -42.44
CA TYR A 116 7.40 71.74 -43.18
C TYR A 116 7.13 71.76 -44.69
N MET A 117 6.58 70.67 -45.24
CA MET A 117 6.19 70.60 -46.65
C MET A 117 5.12 71.65 -47.01
N ILE A 118 4.10 71.80 -46.16
CA ILE A 118 3.04 72.83 -46.34
C ILE A 118 3.64 74.24 -46.33
N ARG A 119 4.54 74.54 -45.37
CA ARG A 119 5.21 75.85 -45.30
C ARG A 119 6.03 76.15 -46.56
N CYS A 120 6.73 75.16 -47.11
CA CYS A 120 7.48 75.31 -48.36
C CYS A 120 6.54 75.55 -49.55
N GLY A 121 5.40 74.84 -49.60
CA GLY A 121 4.38 75.05 -50.64
C GLY A 121 3.85 76.48 -50.66
N ILE A 122 3.42 76.98 -49.49
CA ILE A 122 2.93 78.37 -49.35
C ILE A 122 4.01 79.38 -49.78
N ALA A 123 5.27 79.17 -49.38
CA ALA A 123 6.36 80.07 -49.75
C ALA A 123 6.61 80.09 -51.27
N ASN A 124 6.54 78.95 -51.94
CA ASN A 124 6.74 78.87 -53.40
C ASN A 124 5.57 79.45 -54.19
N GLU A 125 4.34 79.30 -53.72
CA GLU A 125 3.19 79.99 -54.32
C GLU A 125 3.35 81.51 -54.24
N ILE A 126 3.81 82.02 -53.09
CA ILE A 126 4.10 83.45 -52.94
C ILE A 126 5.18 83.91 -53.93
N ILE A 127 6.23 83.12 -54.16
CA ILE A 127 7.29 83.45 -55.14
C ILE A 127 6.71 83.59 -56.55
N VAL A 128 5.81 82.70 -56.97
CA VAL A 128 5.17 82.77 -58.29
C VAL A 128 4.20 83.95 -58.39
N ILE A 129 3.45 84.26 -57.32
CA ILE A 129 2.57 85.44 -57.28
C ILE A 129 3.40 86.73 -57.36
N VAL A 130 4.52 86.82 -56.65
CA VAL A 130 5.43 87.97 -56.73
C VAL A 130 6.00 88.11 -58.14
N HIS A 131 6.37 86.99 -58.78
CA HIS A 131 6.83 87.00 -60.17
C HIS A 131 5.76 87.54 -61.13
N LEU A 132 4.50 87.12 -60.99
CA LEU A 132 3.37 87.63 -61.76
C LEU A 132 3.17 89.15 -61.59
N VAL A 133 3.26 89.65 -60.34
CA VAL A 133 3.12 91.08 -60.04
C VAL A 133 4.27 91.89 -60.67
N LEU A 134 5.51 91.40 -60.58
CA LEU A 134 6.68 92.08 -61.16
C LEU A 134 6.61 92.13 -62.70
N HIS A 135 6.13 91.06 -63.35
CA HIS A 135 5.88 91.05 -64.79
C HIS A 135 4.88 92.13 -65.20
N ASN A 136 3.74 92.22 -64.51
CA ASN A 136 2.68 93.18 -64.83
C ASN A 136 3.08 94.65 -64.51
N MET A 137 3.95 94.87 -63.51
CA MET A 137 4.38 96.22 -63.10
C MET A 137 5.58 96.77 -63.89
N TYR A 138 6.56 95.92 -64.22
CA TYR A 138 7.86 96.35 -64.76
C TYR A 138 8.13 95.85 -66.19
N GLY A 139 7.22 95.07 -66.79
CA GLY A 139 7.41 94.51 -68.13
C GLY A 139 8.58 93.52 -68.22
N ILE A 140 9.01 92.97 -67.09
CA ILE A 140 10.07 91.97 -67.01
C ILE A 140 9.56 90.67 -67.65
N ASN A 141 10.34 90.09 -68.55
CA ASN A 141 10.06 88.84 -69.26
C ASN A 141 8.76 88.87 -70.11
N PRO A 142 8.71 89.66 -71.20
CA PRO A 142 7.50 89.88 -72.01
C PRO A 142 7.03 88.66 -72.83
N SER A 143 7.76 87.55 -72.81
CA SER A 143 7.45 86.31 -73.53
C SER A 143 6.42 85.40 -72.83
N ILE A 144 6.13 85.62 -71.54
CA ILE A 144 5.28 84.75 -70.72
C ILE A 144 3.85 85.30 -70.68
N VAL A 145 2.84 84.46 -70.95
CA VAL A 145 1.43 84.87 -71.00
C VAL A 145 0.75 84.61 -69.64
N LEU A 146 -0.30 85.39 -69.30
CA LEU A 146 -1.06 85.22 -68.04
C LEU A 146 -1.57 83.78 -67.81
N ASN A 147 -1.93 83.06 -68.88
CA ASN A 147 -2.36 81.67 -68.82
C ASN A 147 -1.27 80.73 -68.29
N ASP A 148 0.01 81.03 -68.54
CA ASP A 148 1.13 80.23 -68.06
C ASP A 148 1.26 80.35 -66.53
N TYR A 149 1.02 81.53 -65.96
CA TYR A 149 1.03 81.73 -64.50
C TYR A 149 -0.10 80.97 -63.79
N TYR A 150 -1.31 80.91 -64.39
CA TYR A 150 -2.39 80.08 -63.85
C TYR A 150 -2.03 78.59 -63.87
N LEU A 151 -1.37 78.13 -64.94
CA LEU A 151 -0.90 76.75 -65.03
C LEU A 151 0.21 76.46 -64.00
N GLN A 152 1.13 77.39 -63.77
CA GLN A 152 2.21 77.28 -62.78
C GLN A 152 1.65 77.12 -61.35
N ILE A 153 0.81 78.06 -60.92
CA ILE A 153 0.17 78.04 -59.59
C ILE A 153 -0.63 76.74 -59.40
N SER A 154 -1.46 76.38 -60.38
CA SER A 154 -2.28 75.16 -60.30
C SER A 154 -1.44 73.89 -60.22
N THR A 155 -0.33 73.82 -60.96
CA THR A 155 0.55 72.65 -61.00
C THR A 155 1.38 72.52 -59.72
N ILE A 156 1.90 73.63 -59.19
CA ILE A 156 2.66 73.64 -57.93
C ILE A 156 1.74 73.27 -56.77
N LEU A 157 0.55 73.87 -56.70
CA LEU A 157 -0.44 73.57 -55.68
C LEU A 157 -0.82 72.09 -55.68
N LEU A 158 -1.16 71.54 -56.86
CA LEU A 158 -1.48 70.12 -57.00
C LEU A 158 -0.31 69.23 -56.59
N CYS A 159 0.92 69.59 -56.99
CA CYS A 159 2.12 68.83 -56.65
C CYS A 159 2.36 68.79 -55.13
N TYR A 160 2.24 69.93 -54.44
CA TYR A 160 2.38 70.00 -52.99
C TYR A 160 1.25 69.24 -52.27
N ILE A 161 0.01 69.30 -52.75
CA ILE A 161 -1.11 68.50 -52.21
C ILE A 161 -0.79 67.00 -52.34
N CYS A 162 -0.39 66.54 -53.53
CA CYS A 162 -0.01 65.14 -53.77
C CYS A 162 1.10 64.67 -52.82
N TYR A 163 2.11 65.50 -52.57
CA TYR A 163 3.20 65.14 -51.66
C TYR A 163 2.83 65.20 -50.18
N VAL A 164 1.95 66.12 -49.77
CA VAL A 164 1.42 66.12 -48.40
C VAL A 164 0.62 64.85 -48.15
N VAL A 165 -0.27 64.45 -49.07
CA VAL A 165 -1.02 63.19 -48.99
C VAL A 165 -0.07 61.98 -48.97
N SER A 166 0.99 62.01 -49.79
CA SER A 166 2.00 60.94 -49.80
C SER A 166 2.73 60.82 -48.46
N ILE A 167 3.09 61.93 -47.82
CA ILE A 167 3.71 61.93 -46.48
C ILE A 167 2.74 61.36 -45.43
N ASP A 168 1.46 61.74 -45.48
CA ASP A 168 0.44 61.27 -44.54
C ASP A 168 0.27 59.74 -44.63
N HIS A 169 0.15 59.19 -45.85
CA HIS A 169 0.07 57.74 -46.05
C HIS A 169 1.35 57.00 -45.59
N LEU A 170 2.53 57.57 -45.85
CA LEU A 170 3.80 56.98 -45.43
C LEU A 170 3.95 56.90 -43.90
N ASN A 171 3.46 57.92 -43.19
CA ASN A 171 3.49 57.95 -41.73
C ASN A 171 2.47 56.98 -41.11
N GLU A 172 1.29 56.87 -41.71
CA GLU A 172 0.25 55.92 -41.28
C GLU A 172 0.72 54.46 -41.46
N SER A 173 1.30 54.13 -42.61
CA SER A 173 1.83 52.78 -42.90
C SER A 173 2.96 52.36 -41.95
N ASP A 174 3.91 53.24 -41.65
CA ASP A 174 5.00 52.95 -40.71
C ASP A 174 4.44 52.72 -39.29
N GLY A 175 3.46 53.54 -38.87
CA GLY A 175 2.80 53.40 -37.58
C GLY A 175 2.06 52.07 -37.44
N ALA A 176 1.31 51.67 -38.46
CA ALA A 176 0.61 50.38 -38.50
C ALA A 176 1.59 49.18 -38.43
N LEU A 177 2.71 49.24 -39.16
CA LEU A 177 3.73 48.18 -39.14
C LEU A 177 4.38 48.04 -37.76
N VAL A 178 4.76 49.16 -37.13
CA VAL A 178 5.37 49.15 -35.78
C VAL A 178 4.42 48.59 -34.74
N ASN A 179 3.14 48.96 -34.79
CA ASN A 179 2.13 48.44 -33.87
C ASN A 179 1.90 46.93 -34.08
N SER A 180 1.81 46.46 -35.32
CA SER A 180 1.66 45.02 -35.62
C SER A 180 2.85 44.19 -35.11
N ILE A 181 4.09 44.69 -35.24
CA ILE A 181 5.27 44.03 -34.68
C ILE A 181 5.21 43.98 -33.15
N ARG A 182 4.79 45.07 -32.50
CA ARG A 182 4.62 45.12 -31.04
C ARG A 182 3.59 44.09 -30.56
N ASP A 183 2.43 44.04 -31.20
CA ASP A 183 1.36 43.11 -30.83
C ASP A 183 1.77 41.65 -31.03
N ASN A 184 2.48 41.35 -32.12
CA ASN A 184 3.02 40.00 -32.35
C ASN A 184 4.07 39.60 -31.31
N LEU A 185 4.95 40.54 -30.91
CA LEU A 185 5.92 40.29 -29.84
C LEU A 185 5.23 40.02 -28.50
N ASP A 186 4.22 40.80 -28.15
CA ASP A 186 3.46 40.63 -26.91
C ASP A 186 2.73 39.28 -26.85
N ARG A 187 2.15 38.85 -27.98
CA ARG A 187 1.57 37.52 -28.14
C ARG A 187 2.59 36.40 -27.98
N VAL A 188 3.79 36.55 -28.55
CA VAL A 188 4.87 35.57 -28.41
C VAL A 188 5.32 35.46 -26.95
N VAL A 189 5.54 36.60 -26.27
CA VAL A 189 5.93 36.62 -24.85
C VAL A 189 4.87 35.95 -23.97
N THR A 190 3.60 36.26 -24.21
CA THR A 190 2.49 35.65 -23.46
C THR A 190 2.42 34.14 -23.68
N THR A 191 2.58 33.69 -24.92
CA THR A 191 2.57 32.25 -25.28
C THR A 191 3.73 31.51 -24.61
N VAL A 192 4.94 32.09 -24.63
CA VAL A 192 6.11 31.54 -23.94
C VAL A 192 5.86 31.43 -22.43
N GLY A 193 5.24 32.43 -21.82
CA GLY A 193 4.83 32.40 -20.42
C GLY A 193 3.84 31.29 -20.08
N GLN A 194 2.84 31.06 -20.94
CA GLN A 194 1.88 29.97 -20.79
C GLN A 194 2.52 28.59 -20.93
N VAL A 195 3.37 28.40 -21.95
CA VAL A 195 4.11 27.14 -22.16
C VAL A 195 5.01 26.85 -20.95
N LYS A 196 5.66 27.88 -20.40
CA LYS A 196 6.46 27.78 -19.18
C LYS A 196 5.64 27.31 -17.96
N GLY A 197 4.48 27.93 -17.71
CA GLY A 197 3.59 27.52 -16.63
C GLY A 197 3.10 26.08 -16.78
N ALA A 198 2.74 25.68 -18.00
CA ALA A 198 2.33 24.32 -18.31
C ALA A 198 3.46 23.32 -18.08
N SER A 199 4.68 23.60 -18.53
CA SER A 199 5.84 22.72 -18.31
C SER A 199 6.21 22.57 -16.84
N SER A 200 6.15 23.64 -16.04
CA SER A 200 6.36 23.55 -14.59
C SER A 200 5.34 22.60 -13.94
N SER A 201 4.06 22.74 -14.32
CA SER A 201 3.00 21.86 -13.81
C SER A 201 3.21 20.39 -14.22
N ILE A 202 3.78 20.14 -15.41
CA ILE A 202 4.14 18.79 -15.85
C ILE A 202 5.27 18.21 -14.98
N VAL A 203 6.31 18.99 -14.64
CA VAL A 203 7.39 18.51 -13.76
C VAL A 203 6.86 18.13 -12.37
N ASP A 204 5.96 18.93 -11.83
CA ASP A 204 5.30 18.64 -10.56
C ASP A 204 4.47 17.35 -10.64
N GLY A 205 3.67 17.20 -11.70
CA GLY A 205 2.91 15.98 -11.96
C GLY A 205 3.78 14.73 -12.11
N VAL A 206 4.91 14.83 -12.82
CA VAL A 206 5.89 13.75 -12.99
C VAL A 206 6.48 13.32 -11.64
N THR A 207 6.73 14.27 -10.74
CA THR A 207 7.23 13.96 -9.39
C THR A 207 6.22 13.16 -8.58
N VAL A 208 4.93 13.51 -8.67
CA VAL A 208 3.84 12.75 -8.02
C VAL A 208 3.70 11.35 -8.63
N VAL A 209 3.77 11.20 -9.95
CA VAL A 209 3.70 9.89 -10.61
C VAL A 209 4.86 8.98 -10.19
N ARG A 210 6.08 9.54 -10.04
CA ARG A 210 7.24 8.80 -9.53
C ARG A 210 6.99 8.28 -8.11
N GLU A 211 6.47 9.13 -7.24
CA GLU A 211 6.13 8.76 -5.87
C GLU A 211 5.10 7.62 -5.82
N LEU A 212 4.05 7.70 -6.65
CA LEU A 212 3.04 6.64 -6.74
C LEU A 212 3.63 5.34 -7.31
N ALA A 213 4.54 5.41 -8.28
CA ALA A 213 5.21 4.23 -8.83
C ALA A 213 6.07 3.51 -7.77
N ASP A 214 6.81 4.27 -6.96
CA ASP A 214 7.63 3.70 -5.87
C ASP A 214 6.75 3.11 -4.74
N GLU A 215 5.69 3.83 -4.32
CA GLU A 215 4.72 3.34 -3.32
C GLU A 215 4.05 2.03 -3.82
N ASN A 216 3.65 1.98 -5.08
CA ASN A 216 3.01 0.79 -5.65
C ASN A 216 3.99 -0.38 -5.84
N LYS A 217 5.27 -0.11 -6.16
CA LYS A 217 6.31 -1.14 -6.23
C LYS A 217 6.49 -1.83 -4.87
N GLN A 218 6.59 -1.05 -3.79
CA GLN A 218 6.66 -1.59 -2.43
C GLN A 218 5.40 -2.38 -2.05
N GLY A 219 4.23 -1.91 -2.47
CA GLY A 219 2.97 -2.64 -2.30
C GLY A 219 2.98 -4.01 -2.97
N ALA A 220 3.42 -4.08 -4.23
CA ALA A 220 3.51 -5.33 -4.98
C ALA A 220 4.54 -6.30 -4.39
N ASP A 221 5.72 -5.82 -3.96
CA ASP A 221 6.72 -6.66 -3.27
C ASP A 221 6.17 -7.28 -1.97
N SER A 222 5.37 -6.50 -1.23
CA SER A 222 4.71 -6.99 -0.02
C SER A 222 3.70 -8.11 -0.32
N VAL A 223 2.95 -7.99 -1.42
CA VAL A 223 2.02 -9.04 -1.87
C VAL A 223 2.77 -10.31 -2.27
N VAL A 224 3.90 -10.21 -2.99
CA VAL A 224 4.73 -11.38 -3.34
C VAL A 224 5.18 -12.12 -2.09
N LYS A 225 5.69 -11.40 -1.08
CA LYS A 225 6.08 -12.00 0.19
C LYS A 225 4.90 -12.69 0.89
N SER A 226 3.72 -12.07 0.90
CA SER A 226 2.51 -12.70 1.45
C SER A 226 2.10 -13.96 0.67
N MET A 227 2.34 -14.03 -0.64
CA MET A 227 2.08 -15.23 -1.44
C MET A 227 3.03 -16.39 -1.10
N GLU A 228 4.31 -16.10 -0.80
CA GLU A 228 5.26 -17.10 -0.31
C GLU A 228 4.80 -17.68 1.04
N GLU A 229 4.41 -16.82 1.98
CA GLU A 229 3.88 -17.24 3.29
C GLU A 229 2.58 -18.06 3.15
N LEU A 230 1.67 -17.65 2.25
CA LEU A 230 0.45 -18.40 1.94
C LEU A 230 0.75 -19.77 1.33
N THR A 231 1.74 -19.87 0.44
CA THR A 231 2.18 -21.14 -0.15
C THR A 231 2.65 -22.10 0.93
N GLN A 232 3.50 -21.62 1.85
CA GLN A 232 4.00 -22.42 2.96
C GLN A 232 2.86 -22.87 3.88
N ASN A 233 1.94 -21.97 4.22
CA ASN A 233 0.79 -22.30 5.06
C ASN A 233 -0.13 -23.33 4.39
N ASN A 234 -0.32 -23.24 3.08
CA ASN A 234 -1.14 -24.20 2.33
C ASN A 234 -0.51 -25.60 2.31
N ASP A 235 0.81 -25.70 2.18
CA ASP A 235 1.55 -26.97 2.22
C ASP A 235 1.48 -27.65 3.61
N ILE A 236 1.61 -26.86 4.68
CA ILE A 236 1.41 -27.33 6.06
C ILE A 236 -0.03 -27.83 6.24
N LEU A 237 -1.01 -27.08 5.74
CA LEU A 237 -2.41 -27.45 5.84
C LEU A 237 -2.69 -28.76 5.09
N TYR A 238 -2.11 -28.94 3.90
CA TYR A 238 -2.20 -30.16 3.10
C TYR A 238 -1.68 -31.38 3.87
N THR A 239 -0.46 -31.27 4.41
CA THR A 239 0.17 -32.34 5.21
C THR A 239 -0.68 -32.71 6.43
N LYS A 240 -1.25 -31.70 7.12
CA LYS A 240 -2.10 -31.91 8.29
C LYS A 240 -3.44 -32.57 7.94
N THR A 241 -3.99 -32.24 6.78
CA THR A 241 -5.25 -32.82 6.28
C THR A 241 -5.04 -34.28 5.90
N MET A 242 -3.94 -34.61 5.22
CA MET A 242 -3.58 -36.00 4.93
C MET A 242 -3.37 -36.83 6.20
N SER A 243 -2.62 -36.30 7.18
CA SER A 243 -2.46 -36.98 8.48
C SER A 243 -3.80 -37.16 9.21
N SER A 244 -4.76 -36.24 9.02
CA SER A 244 -6.11 -36.37 9.59
C SER A 244 -6.89 -37.47 8.87
N MET A 245 -6.79 -37.59 7.54
CA MET A 245 -7.38 -38.71 6.79
C MET A 245 -6.86 -40.07 7.27
N ASP A 246 -5.55 -40.21 7.50
CA ASP A 246 -4.96 -41.46 8.03
C ASP A 246 -5.57 -41.83 9.39
N LYS A 247 -5.69 -40.86 10.31
CA LYS A 247 -6.33 -41.07 11.61
C LYS A 247 -7.81 -41.45 11.49
N THR A 248 -8.50 -40.91 10.49
CA THR A 248 -9.91 -41.22 10.21
C THR A 248 -10.06 -42.67 9.73
N SER A 249 -9.08 -43.17 8.97
CA SER A 249 -8.97 -44.58 8.58
C SER A 249 -8.73 -45.48 9.80
N ASP A 250 -7.84 -45.08 10.72
CA ASP A 250 -7.59 -45.82 11.96
C ASP A 250 -8.84 -45.89 12.85
N ILE A 251 -9.58 -44.79 12.98
CA ILE A 251 -10.87 -44.77 13.70
C ILE A 251 -11.84 -45.77 13.08
N ASN A 252 -11.92 -45.84 11.75
CA ASN A 252 -12.80 -46.79 11.08
C ASN A 252 -12.46 -48.25 11.42
N MET A 253 -11.17 -48.61 11.46
CA MET A 253 -10.74 -49.93 11.92
C MET A 253 -11.09 -50.19 13.39
N GLN A 254 -10.97 -49.17 14.25
CA GLN A 254 -11.34 -49.30 15.67
C GLN A 254 -12.85 -49.51 15.85
N VAL A 255 -13.69 -48.78 15.11
CA VAL A 255 -15.14 -48.96 15.11
C VAL A 255 -15.52 -50.40 14.71
N GLN A 256 -14.91 -50.93 13.65
CA GLN A 256 -15.13 -52.33 13.23
C GLN A 256 -14.71 -53.34 14.30
N ASN A 257 -13.58 -53.11 14.96
CA ASN A 257 -13.14 -53.96 16.06
C ASN A 257 -14.10 -53.92 17.26
N VAL A 258 -14.62 -52.74 17.60
CA VAL A 258 -15.61 -52.61 18.68
C VAL A 258 -16.93 -53.29 18.30
N ALA A 259 -17.38 -53.16 17.07
CA ALA A 259 -18.58 -53.86 16.59
C ALA A 259 -18.45 -55.38 16.73
N ALA A 260 -17.29 -55.96 16.40
CA ALA A 260 -17.02 -57.38 16.61
C ALA A 260 -17.00 -57.78 18.10
N LEU A 261 -16.50 -56.91 18.98
CA LEU A 261 -16.53 -57.13 20.43
C LEU A 261 -17.96 -57.07 20.99
N ILE A 262 -18.80 -56.17 20.47
CA ILE A 262 -20.22 -56.07 20.82
C ILE A 262 -20.93 -57.39 20.50
N GLU A 263 -20.74 -57.93 19.29
CA GLU A 263 -21.33 -59.22 18.89
C GLU A 263 -20.91 -60.35 19.84
N LYS A 264 -19.61 -60.39 20.19
CA LYS A 264 -19.09 -61.37 21.15
C LYS A 264 -19.70 -61.21 22.55
N MET A 265 -19.89 -59.98 23.03
CA MET A 265 -20.52 -59.74 24.33
C MET A 265 -22.00 -60.14 24.34
N VAL A 266 -22.74 -59.91 23.25
CA VAL A 266 -24.14 -60.37 23.12
C VAL A 266 -24.22 -61.89 23.28
N ASN A 267 -23.32 -62.63 22.62
CA ASN A 267 -23.27 -64.09 22.75
C ASN A 267 -22.97 -64.53 24.20
N LEU A 268 -21.98 -63.91 24.85
CA LEU A 268 -21.62 -64.23 26.25
C LEU A 268 -22.77 -63.96 27.23
N ILE A 269 -23.56 -62.91 27.01
CA ILE A 269 -24.74 -62.62 27.84
C ILE A 269 -25.81 -63.69 27.65
N GLN A 270 -26.02 -64.12 26.41
CA GLN A 270 -26.99 -65.18 26.12
C GLN A 270 -26.58 -66.50 26.80
N GLU A 271 -25.30 -66.87 26.71
CA GLU A 271 -24.75 -68.02 27.44
C GLU A 271 -24.91 -67.86 28.97
N SER A 272 -24.66 -66.66 29.51
CA SER A 272 -24.84 -66.39 30.94
C SER A 272 -26.28 -66.55 31.41
N ILE A 273 -27.25 -66.11 30.60
CA ILE A 273 -28.69 -66.30 30.89
C ILE A 273 -29.06 -67.78 30.85
N GLU A 274 -28.56 -68.52 29.85
CA GLU A 274 -28.78 -69.96 29.73
C GLU A 274 -28.22 -70.72 30.94
N HIS A 275 -26.98 -70.43 31.34
CA HIS A 275 -26.36 -71.02 32.54
C HIS A 275 -27.10 -70.65 33.83
N ALA A 276 -27.59 -69.42 33.96
CA ALA A 276 -28.39 -69.01 35.12
C ALA A 276 -29.73 -69.77 35.18
N ASN A 277 -30.40 -69.95 34.04
CA ASN A 277 -31.65 -70.72 33.97
C ASN A 277 -31.43 -72.20 34.31
N LEU A 278 -30.36 -72.82 33.77
CA LEU A 278 -29.99 -74.19 34.10
C LEU A 278 -29.67 -74.33 35.60
N SER A 279 -28.91 -73.39 36.16
CA SER A 279 -28.61 -73.37 37.60
C SER A 279 -29.88 -73.24 38.45
N ALA A 280 -30.87 -72.47 38.00
CA ALA A 280 -32.14 -72.34 38.70
C ALA A 280 -32.96 -73.64 38.69
N GLU A 281 -32.92 -74.40 37.59
CA GLU A 281 -33.54 -75.73 37.47
C GLU A 281 -32.86 -76.74 38.39
N GLU A 282 -31.52 -76.84 38.33
CA GLU A 282 -30.75 -77.73 39.21
C GLU A 282 -30.96 -77.39 40.70
N LEU A 283 -31.05 -76.11 41.05
CA LEU A 283 -31.36 -75.69 42.43
C LEU A 283 -32.76 -76.13 42.87
N ALA A 284 -33.76 -76.11 41.97
CA ALA A 284 -35.10 -76.59 42.28
C ALA A 284 -35.12 -78.10 42.60
N ASP A 285 -34.32 -78.89 41.87
CA ASP A 285 -34.16 -80.32 42.13
C ASP A 285 -33.45 -80.58 43.47
N VAL A 286 -32.40 -79.81 43.78
CA VAL A 286 -31.70 -79.93 45.07
C VAL A 286 -32.61 -79.53 46.24
N VAL A 287 -33.44 -78.50 46.09
CA VAL A 287 -34.46 -78.12 47.08
C VAL A 287 -35.47 -79.24 47.29
N THR A 288 -35.94 -79.88 46.21
CA THR A 288 -36.88 -81.01 46.28
C THR A 288 -36.25 -82.21 46.99
N THR A 289 -34.99 -82.52 46.68
CA THR A 289 -34.22 -83.58 47.33
C THR A 289 -34.01 -83.29 48.82
N THR A 290 -33.68 -82.03 49.17
CA THR A 290 -33.49 -81.59 50.55
C THR A 290 -34.78 -81.72 51.37
N ASN A 291 -35.94 -81.37 50.79
CA ASN A 291 -37.24 -81.57 51.43
C ASN A 291 -37.54 -83.06 51.65
N THR A 292 -37.24 -83.90 50.66
CA THR A 292 -37.42 -85.36 50.77
C THR A 292 -36.52 -85.96 51.87
N MET A 293 -35.28 -85.46 52.02
CA MET A 293 -34.40 -85.84 53.12
C MET A 293 -34.96 -85.42 54.49
N ALA A 294 -35.60 -84.25 54.57
CA ALA A 294 -36.25 -83.78 55.80
C ALA A 294 -37.38 -84.73 56.21
N ASP A 295 -38.26 -85.07 55.26
CA ASP A 295 -39.39 -85.98 55.49
C ASP A 295 -38.93 -87.37 55.92
N LEU A 296 -37.90 -87.92 55.25
CA LEU A 296 -37.32 -89.21 55.61
C LEU A 296 -36.68 -89.19 57.00
N SER A 297 -35.97 -88.11 57.34
CA SER A 297 -35.33 -87.97 58.66
C SER A 297 -36.37 -87.87 59.78
N ALA A 298 -37.45 -87.14 59.56
CA ALA A 298 -38.58 -87.07 60.49
C ALA A 298 -39.28 -88.43 60.66
N HIS A 299 -39.40 -89.21 59.58
CA HIS A 299 -39.93 -90.57 59.66
C HIS A 299 -39.02 -91.50 60.48
N VAL A 300 -37.70 -91.42 60.30
CA VAL A 300 -36.73 -92.19 61.10
C VAL A 300 -36.80 -91.82 62.58
N GLU A 301 -36.93 -90.53 62.90
CA GLU A 301 -37.14 -90.07 64.28
C GLU A 301 -38.40 -90.70 64.90
N GLN A 302 -39.52 -90.72 64.16
CA GLN A 302 -40.75 -91.36 64.62
C GLN A 302 -40.59 -92.88 64.83
N VAL A 303 -39.87 -93.57 63.93
CA VAL A 303 -39.57 -95.01 64.08
C VAL A 303 -38.71 -95.26 65.32
N LEU A 304 -37.74 -94.40 65.61
CA LEU A 304 -36.88 -94.52 66.79
C LEU A 304 -37.65 -94.28 68.10
N GLU A 305 -38.60 -93.35 68.10
CA GLU A 305 -39.46 -93.11 69.27
C GLU A 305 -40.33 -94.34 69.58
N ASN A 306 -40.97 -94.91 68.55
CA ASN A 306 -41.74 -96.16 68.70
C ASN A 306 -40.84 -97.32 69.16
N PHE A 307 -39.63 -97.42 68.59
CA PHE A 307 -38.66 -98.45 68.94
C PHE A 307 -38.18 -98.35 70.40
N LYS A 308 -38.00 -97.11 70.90
CA LYS A 308 -37.67 -96.86 72.31
C LYS A 308 -38.81 -97.30 73.24
N GLN A 309 -40.06 -96.97 72.88
CA GLN A 309 -41.24 -97.40 73.62
C GLN A 309 -41.35 -98.93 73.71
N ASP A 310 -41.10 -99.64 72.60
CA ASP A 310 -41.08 -101.11 72.57
C ASP A 310 -40.01 -101.70 73.51
N PHE A 311 -38.82 -101.10 73.56
CA PHE A 311 -37.77 -101.58 74.48
C PHE A 311 -38.08 -101.33 75.95
N ASP A 312 -38.65 -100.18 76.29
CA ASP A 312 -39.05 -99.89 77.67
C ASP A 312 -40.08 -100.93 78.16
N MET A 313 -41.01 -101.33 77.30
CA MET A 313 -41.96 -102.42 77.57
C MET A 313 -41.23 -103.77 77.78
N VAL A 314 -40.29 -104.15 76.90
CA VAL A 314 -39.54 -105.41 77.04
C VAL A 314 -38.66 -105.40 78.31
N LYS A 315 -38.12 -104.24 78.69
CA LYS A 315 -37.33 -104.05 79.91
C LYS A 315 -38.18 -104.23 81.17
N GLU A 316 -39.40 -103.71 81.17
CA GLU A 316 -40.38 -103.92 82.24
C GLU A 316 -40.76 -105.41 82.40
N GLU A 317 -41.07 -106.08 81.29
CA GLU A 317 -41.38 -107.51 81.29
C GLU A 317 -40.18 -108.37 81.75
N THR A 318 -38.96 -108.03 81.32
CA THR A 318 -37.74 -108.71 81.78
C THR A 318 -37.53 -108.54 83.29
N GLY A 319 -37.79 -107.35 83.83
CA GLY A 319 -37.76 -107.10 85.28
C GLY A 319 -38.81 -107.92 86.04
N THR A 320 -40.00 -108.10 85.45
CA THR A 320 -41.04 -108.97 85.98
C THR A 320 -40.59 -110.45 86.01
N ILE A 321 -39.93 -110.93 84.94
CA ILE A 321 -39.36 -112.28 84.88
C ILE A 321 -38.29 -112.49 85.97
N GLU A 322 -37.40 -111.52 86.18
CA GLU A 322 -36.41 -111.59 87.28
C GLU A 322 -37.10 -111.68 88.64
N GLY A 323 -38.19 -110.93 88.84
CA GLY A 323 -39.03 -111.01 90.04
C GLY A 323 -39.65 -112.40 90.26
N ILE A 324 -40.27 -112.98 89.22
CA ILE A 324 -40.84 -114.33 89.25
C ILE A 324 -39.75 -115.37 89.52
N THR A 325 -38.60 -115.22 88.87
CA THR A 325 -37.47 -116.13 88.99
C THR A 325 -36.86 -116.12 90.40
N PHE A 326 -36.75 -114.93 91.01
CA PHE A 326 -36.31 -114.78 92.38
C PHE A 326 -37.27 -115.48 93.36
N GLN A 327 -38.58 -115.31 93.18
CA GLN A 327 -39.60 -116.00 93.97
C GLN A 327 -39.52 -117.53 93.77
N THR A 328 -39.34 -117.98 92.53
CA THR A 328 -39.23 -119.42 92.19
C THR A 328 -37.98 -120.03 92.83
N ASN A 329 -36.85 -119.32 92.81
CA ASN A 329 -35.62 -119.75 93.47
C ASN A 329 -35.78 -119.85 95.00
N LEU A 330 -36.49 -118.90 95.63
CA LEU A 330 -36.81 -118.97 97.06
C LEU A 330 -37.75 -120.13 97.40
N LEU A 331 -38.77 -120.37 96.56
CA LEU A 331 -39.67 -121.52 96.70
C LEU A 331 -38.92 -122.84 96.56
N ALA A 332 -38.02 -122.95 95.58
CA ALA A 332 -37.19 -124.12 95.35
C ALA A 332 -36.20 -124.37 96.49
N LEU A 333 -35.58 -123.30 97.02
CA LEU A 333 -34.71 -123.38 98.19
C LEU A 333 -35.47 -123.87 99.43
N ASN A 334 -36.66 -123.31 99.69
CA ASN A 334 -37.53 -123.75 100.78
C ASN A 334 -37.95 -125.22 100.61
N ALA A 335 -38.28 -125.64 99.39
CA ALA A 335 -38.61 -127.03 99.08
C ALA A 335 -37.41 -127.98 99.25
N SER A 336 -36.21 -127.55 98.87
CA SER A 336 -34.95 -128.31 99.05
C SER A 336 -34.62 -128.49 100.54
N ILE A 337 -34.79 -127.45 101.35
CA ILE A 337 -34.66 -127.50 102.83
C ILE A 337 -35.66 -128.49 103.42
N GLU A 338 -36.93 -128.44 103.03
CA GLU A 338 -37.96 -129.34 103.57
C GLU A 338 -37.77 -130.80 103.10
N ALA A 339 -37.29 -131.00 101.87
CA ALA A 339 -36.93 -132.32 101.34
C ALA A 339 -35.72 -132.93 102.08
N ALA A 340 -34.71 -132.12 102.44
CA ALA A 340 -33.59 -132.55 103.28
C ALA A 340 -34.06 -132.91 104.71
N ARG A 341 -35.05 -132.19 105.24
CA ARG A 341 -35.66 -132.42 106.56
C ARG A 341 -36.44 -133.74 106.62
N ALA A 342 -37.06 -134.16 105.53
CA ALA A 342 -37.81 -135.43 105.40
C ALA A 342 -36.90 -136.69 105.25
N GLY A 343 -35.57 -136.53 105.18
CA GLY A 343 -34.63 -137.66 105.16
C GLY A 343 -34.81 -138.59 103.96
N ALA A 344 -34.86 -139.91 104.19
CA ALA A 344 -34.92 -140.90 103.10
C ALA A 344 -36.18 -140.81 102.21
N ALA A 345 -37.31 -140.34 102.75
CA ALA A 345 -38.57 -140.16 102.02
C ALA A 345 -38.57 -138.92 101.10
N GLY A 346 -37.71 -137.93 101.39
CA GLY A 346 -37.64 -136.66 100.65
C GLY A 346 -36.70 -136.66 99.45
N LYS A 347 -35.92 -137.74 99.21
CA LYS A 347 -34.89 -137.78 98.16
C LYS A 347 -35.39 -137.41 96.76
N GLY A 348 -36.58 -137.89 96.35
CA GLY A 348 -37.16 -137.55 95.05
C GLY A 348 -37.54 -136.07 94.93
N PHE A 349 -38.10 -135.50 96.00
CA PHE A 349 -38.44 -134.06 96.07
C PHE A 349 -37.20 -133.16 96.12
N ALA A 350 -36.13 -133.61 96.79
CA ALA A 350 -34.87 -132.88 96.83
C ALA A 350 -34.26 -132.72 95.43
N VAL A 351 -34.30 -133.77 94.59
CA VAL A 351 -33.82 -133.70 93.20
C VAL A 351 -34.67 -132.72 92.38
N VAL A 352 -35.99 -132.74 92.51
CA VAL A 352 -36.87 -131.81 91.78
C VAL A 352 -36.65 -130.37 92.25
N ALA A 353 -36.51 -130.12 93.55
CA ALA A 353 -36.25 -128.80 94.10
C ALA A 353 -34.89 -128.24 93.63
N ASP A 354 -33.85 -129.07 93.59
CA ASP A 354 -32.52 -128.69 93.08
C ASP A 354 -32.55 -128.40 91.57
N GLN A 355 -33.32 -129.17 90.79
CA GLN A 355 -33.56 -128.87 89.37
C GLN A 355 -34.31 -127.54 89.17
N ILE A 356 -35.38 -127.26 89.94
CA ILE A 356 -36.11 -125.98 89.87
C ILE A 356 -35.20 -124.81 90.28
N GLN A 357 -34.35 -125.01 91.29
CA GLN A 357 -33.35 -124.02 91.71
C GLN A 357 -32.35 -123.75 90.57
N GLY A 358 -31.83 -124.81 89.93
CA GLY A 358 -30.97 -124.72 88.74
C GLY A 358 -31.62 -123.93 87.60
N LEU A 359 -32.87 -124.27 87.24
CA LEU A 359 -33.65 -123.55 86.20
C LEU A 359 -33.89 -122.08 86.59
N SER A 360 -34.14 -121.80 87.86
CA SER A 360 -34.35 -120.41 88.33
C SER A 360 -33.04 -119.61 88.24
N VAL A 361 -31.90 -120.16 88.64
CA VAL A 361 -30.60 -119.50 88.47
C VAL A 361 -30.28 -119.27 86.99
N GLU A 362 -30.56 -120.24 86.13
CA GLU A 362 -30.35 -120.13 84.68
C GLU A 362 -31.28 -119.08 84.03
N THR A 363 -32.54 -119.00 84.47
CA THR A 363 -33.51 -117.99 84.02
C THR A 363 -33.08 -116.59 84.48
N LYS A 364 -32.55 -116.46 85.71
CA LYS A 364 -32.02 -115.19 86.24
C LYS A 364 -30.81 -114.73 85.42
N ASN A 365 -29.87 -115.63 85.15
CA ASN A 365 -28.70 -115.33 84.34
C ASN A 365 -29.10 -114.94 82.90
N SER A 366 -30.12 -115.60 82.33
CA SER A 366 -30.64 -115.27 81.01
C SER A 366 -31.36 -113.92 80.97
N SER A 367 -32.18 -113.62 81.98
CA SER A 367 -32.84 -112.31 82.12
C SER A 367 -31.83 -111.18 82.33
N GLY A 368 -30.76 -111.43 83.10
CA GLY A 368 -29.64 -110.50 83.24
C GLY A 368 -28.96 -110.20 81.91
N ARG A 369 -28.70 -111.22 81.07
CA ARG A 369 -28.17 -111.02 79.71
C ARG A 369 -29.13 -110.24 78.81
N ILE A 370 -30.44 -110.46 78.92
CA ILE A 370 -31.45 -109.69 78.18
C ILE A 370 -31.41 -108.22 78.62
N ARG A 371 -31.35 -107.95 79.93
CA ARG A 371 -31.27 -106.60 80.47
C ARG A 371 -30.00 -105.85 80.04
N ASP A 372 -28.86 -106.53 80.03
CA ASP A 372 -27.60 -105.95 79.54
C ASP A 372 -27.70 -105.62 78.04
N ALA A 373 -28.31 -106.51 77.24
CA ALA A 373 -28.57 -106.25 75.81
C ALA A 373 -29.53 -105.07 75.60
N LEU A 374 -30.61 -104.96 76.39
CA LEU A 374 -31.54 -103.84 76.35
C LEU A 374 -30.86 -102.51 76.73
N THR A 375 -29.96 -102.53 77.71
CA THR A 375 -29.18 -101.34 78.10
C THR A 375 -28.27 -100.87 76.96
N HIS A 376 -27.60 -101.81 76.29
CA HIS A 376 -26.79 -101.50 75.11
C HIS A 376 -27.64 -100.97 73.94
N LEU A 377 -28.86 -101.49 73.76
CA LEU A 377 -29.79 -101.02 72.73
C LEU A 377 -30.34 -99.63 73.02
N ASP A 378 -30.61 -99.30 74.29
CA ASP A 378 -31.00 -97.94 74.73
C ASP A 378 -29.87 -96.92 74.46
N GLU A 379 -28.63 -97.24 74.83
CA GLU A 379 -27.46 -96.40 74.51
C GLU A 379 -27.29 -96.19 72.99
N THR A 380 -27.54 -97.24 72.20
CA THR A 380 -27.45 -97.18 70.73
C THR A 380 -28.58 -96.33 70.14
N SER A 381 -29.80 -96.47 70.64
CA SER A 381 -30.96 -95.66 70.25
C SER A 381 -30.75 -94.18 70.57
N GLY A 382 -30.20 -93.87 71.75
CA GLY A 382 -29.84 -92.51 72.14
C GLY A 382 -28.82 -91.87 71.19
N LYS A 383 -27.79 -92.61 70.79
CA LYS A 383 -26.82 -92.14 69.76
C LYS A 383 -27.48 -91.91 68.41
N MET A 384 -28.39 -92.79 67.99
CA MET A 384 -29.09 -92.69 66.72
C MET A 384 -30.03 -91.47 66.69
N THR A 385 -30.72 -91.20 67.81
CA THR A 385 -31.54 -90.00 68.00
C THR A 385 -30.67 -88.73 67.91
N GLN A 386 -29.52 -88.70 68.58
CA GLN A 386 -28.61 -87.55 68.47
C GLN A 386 -28.15 -87.31 67.01
N SER A 387 -27.84 -88.38 66.28
CA SER A 387 -27.45 -88.29 64.87
C SER A 387 -28.59 -87.79 63.98
N ILE A 388 -29.85 -88.17 64.25
CA ILE A 388 -30.99 -87.67 63.47
C ILE A 388 -31.26 -86.19 63.73
N THR A 389 -31.15 -85.74 64.99
CA THR A 389 -31.26 -84.30 65.33
C THR A 389 -30.20 -83.48 64.61
N GLN A 390 -28.93 -83.92 64.63
CA GLN A 390 -27.86 -83.25 63.89
C GLN A 390 -28.10 -83.23 62.38
N THR A 391 -28.69 -84.30 61.83
CA THR A 391 -29.03 -84.36 60.40
C THR A 391 -30.11 -83.34 60.04
N LEU A 392 -31.13 -83.19 60.88
CA LEU A 392 -32.19 -82.18 60.70
C LEU A 392 -31.63 -80.74 60.77
N GLU A 393 -30.72 -80.45 61.70
CA GLU A 393 -30.04 -79.14 61.77
C GLU A 393 -29.22 -78.84 60.50
N LEU A 394 -28.53 -79.85 59.96
CA LEU A 394 -27.78 -79.71 58.70
C LEU A 394 -28.71 -79.49 57.50
N ILE A 395 -29.85 -80.17 57.45
CA ILE A 395 -30.89 -79.97 56.42
C ILE A 395 -31.43 -78.54 56.48
N GLN A 396 -31.75 -78.03 57.68
CA GLN A 396 -32.18 -76.64 57.88
C GLN A 396 -31.16 -75.64 57.36
N THR A 397 -29.89 -75.82 57.75
CA THR A 397 -28.77 -74.96 57.31
C THR A 397 -28.59 -75.02 55.78
N THR A 398 -28.76 -76.20 55.19
CA THR A 398 -28.67 -76.41 53.74
C THR A 398 -29.78 -75.67 53.02
N ARG A 399 -31.01 -75.70 53.54
CA ARG A 399 -32.16 -74.97 53.00
C ARG A 399 -31.96 -73.45 53.01
N GLU A 400 -31.41 -72.91 54.09
CA GLU A 400 -31.06 -71.49 54.19
C GLU A 400 -30.03 -71.09 53.12
N LYS A 401 -28.96 -71.89 52.98
CA LYS A 401 -27.94 -71.66 51.94
C LYS A 401 -28.51 -71.76 50.53
N LEU A 402 -29.37 -72.73 50.25
CA LEU A 402 -30.02 -72.87 48.93
C LEU A 402 -30.87 -71.64 48.58
N THR A 403 -31.52 -71.03 49.58
CA THR A 403 -32.29 -69.80 49.38
C THR A 403 -31.38 -68.65 48.95
N LEU A 404 -30.23 -68.47 49.61
CA LEU A 404 -29.24 -67.45 49.24
C LEU A 404 -28.66 -67.67 47.83
N VAL A 405 -28.42 -68.93 47.45
CA VAL A 405 -27.93 -69.25 46.10
C VAL A 405 -29.00 -68.95 45.06
N LYS A 406 -30.27 -69.27 45.32
CA LYS A 406 -31.40 -68.93 44.44
C LYS A 406 -31.51 -67.42 44.20
N ASP A 407 -31.40 -66.61 45.25
CA ASP A 407 -31.44 -65.16 45.14
C ASP A 407 -30.26 -64.62 44.32
N SER A 408 -29.08 -65.24 44.47
CA SER A 408 -27.88 -64.91 43.69
C SER A 408 -28.07 -65.23 42.20
N VAL A 409 -28.61 -66.41 41.86
CA VAL A 409 -28.91 -66.79 40.47
C VAL A 409 -29.92 -65.82 39.84
N THR A 410 -30.96 -65.44 40.59
CA THR A 410 -31.94 -64.44 40.13
C THR A 410 -31.29 -63.09 39.86
N SER A 411 -30.35 -62.67 40.71
CA SER A 411 -29.59 -61.43 40.53
C SER A 411 -28.71 -61.48 39.27
N ILE A 412 -28.06 -62.62 39.00
CA ILE A 412 -27.26 -62.82 37.78
C ILE A 412 -28.13 -62.65 36.52
N THR A 413 -29.34 -63.21 36.49
CA THR A 413 -30.26 -63.04 35.34
C THR A 413 -30.63 -61.57 35.11
N ASN A 414 -30.90 -60.82 36.18
CA ASN A 414 -31.22 -59.39 36.09
C ASN A 414 -30.01 -58.56 35.63
N ASP A 415 -28.82 -58.84 36.16
CA ASP A 415 -27.57 -58.17 35.79
C ASP A 415 -27.23 -58.42 34.32
N SER A 416 -27.37 -59.66 33.85
CA SER A 416 -27.17 -60.02 32.43
C SER A 416 -28.17 -59.34 31.51
N THR A 417 -29.43 -59.17 31.94
CA THR A 417 -30.44 -58.41 31.18
C THR A 417 -30.05 -56.95 31.05
N THR A 418 -29.66 -56.32 32.17
CA THR A 418 -29.21 -54.92 32.21
C THR A 418 -27.95 -54.71 31.37
N LEU A 419 -27.02 -55.66 31.39
CA LEU A 419 -25.82 -55.63 30.55
C LEU A 419 -26.19 -55.68 29.06
N GLY A 420 -27.19 -56.48 28.70
CA GLY A 420 -27.70 -56.54 27.32
C GLY A 420 -28.28 -55.22 26.83
N GLU A 421 -28.99 -54.49 27.70
CA GLU A 421 -29.49 -53.14 27.40
C GLU A 421 -28.35 -52.13 27.21
N ASN A 422 -27.35 -52.15 28.11
CA ASN A 422 -26.18 -51.27 28.00
C ASN A 422 -25.39 -51.51 26.71
N ILE A 423 -25.25 -52.76 26.27
CA ILE A 423 -24.58 -53.08 25.00
C ILE A 423 -25.33 -52.50 23.80
N LYS A 424 -26.67 -52.51 23.81
CA LYS A 424 -27.45 -51.87 22.73
C LYS A 424 -27.20 -50.36 22.67
N VAL A 425 -27.03 -49.70 23.81
CA VAL A 425 -26.68 -48.28 23.87
C VAL A 425 -25.27 -48.05 23.28
N ILE A 426 -24.31 -48.92 23.61
CA ILE A 426 -22.95 -48.85 23.06
C ILE A 426 -22.96 -49.07 21.53
N ASP A 427 -23.74 -50.03 21.03
CA ASP A 427 -23.91 -50.28 19.58
C ASP A 427 -24.47 -49.05 18.86
N GLY A 428 -25.48 -48.39 19.43
CA GLY A 428 -26.01 -47.13 18.91
C GLY A 428 -24.95 -46.03 18.85
N ALA A 429 -24.22 -45.82 19.95
CA ALA A 429 -23.17 -44.82 20.01
C ALA A 429 -22.02 -45.12 19.01
N MET A 430 -21.69 -46.39 18.76
CA MET A 430 -20.68 -46.76 17.78
C MET A 430 -21.11 -46.49 16.34
N LYS A 431 -22.40 -46.66 16.02
CA LYS A 431 -22.95 -46.25 14.72
C LYS A 431 -22.89 -44.73 14.52
N ASP A 432 -23.14 -43.95 15.57
CA ASP A 432 -23.01 -42.49 15.52
C ASP A 432 -21.54 -42.08 15.27
N VAL A 433 -20.58 -42.76 15.92
CA VAL A 433 -19.14 -42.56 15.67
C VAL A 433 -18.77 -42.92 14.24
N GLU A 434 -19.29 -44.03 13.69
CA GLU A 434 -19.09 -44.42 12.29
C GLU A 434 -19.57 -43.33 11.32
N SER A 435 -20.81 -42.84 11.52
CA SER A 435 -21.38 -41.78 10.70
C SER A 435 -20.58 -40.49 10.79
N SER A 436 -20.21 -40.06 11.99
CA SER A 436 -19.40 -38.86 12.18
C SER A 436 -18.00 -38.99 11.58
N ASN A 437 -17.43 -40.20 11.57
CA ASN A 437 -16.15 -40.48 10.94
C ASN A 437 -16.26 -40.36 9.40
N HIS A 438 -17.36 -40.84 8.82
CA HIS A 438 -17.64 -40.67 7.39
C HIS A 438 -17.75 -39.19 7.00
N ASP A 439 -18.51 -38.40 7.76
CA ASP A 439 -18.62 -36.95 7.55
C ASP A 439 -17.25 -36.27 7.67
N MET A 440 -16.38 -36.74 8.56
CA MET A 440 -15.03 -36.23 8.69
C MET A 440 -14.19 -36.52 7.44
N VAL A 441 -14.28 -37.72 6.85
CA VAL A 441 -13.60 -38.03 5.57
C VAL A 441 -14.04 -37.08 4.47
N ASP A 442 -15.35 -36.85 4.33
CA ASP A 442 -15.90 -35.98 3.30
C ASP A 442 -15.47 -34.52 3.49
N ASN A 443 -15.50 -34.02 4.73
CA ASN A 443 -14.98 -32.69 5.07
C ASN A 443 -13.49 -32.56 4.72
N MET A 444 -12.67 -33.57 5.03
CA MET A 444 -11.24 -33.55 4.68
C MET A 444 -11.03 -33.53 3.16
N LYS A 445 -11.87 -34.22 2.39
CA LYS A 445 -11.84 -34.17 0.92
C LYS A 445 -12.16 -32.78 0.39
N GLN A 446 -13.20 -32.13 0.94
CA GLN A 446 -13.54 -30.77 0.58
C GLN A 446 -12.43 -29.75 0.92
N VAL A 447 -11.74 -29.97 2.04
CA VAL A 447 -10.55 -29.18 2.41
C VAL A 447 -9.44 -29.36 1.37
N CYS A 448 -9.16 -30.59 0.93
CA CYS A 448 -8.20 -30.84 -0.16
C CYS A 448 -8.56 -30.13 -1.46
N ASP A 449 -9.83 -30.16 -1.87
CA ASP A 449 -10.29 -29.44 -3.07
C ASP A 449 -10.10 -27.92 -2.93
N THR A 450 -10.35 -27.39 -1.73
CA THR A 450 -10.14 -25.97 -1.41
C THR A 450 -8.66 -25.59 -1.49
N MET A 451 -7.75 -26.46 -1.05
CA MET A 451 -6.30 -26.24 -1.16
C MET A 451 -5.79 -26.20 -2.60
N ASP A 452 -6.36 -27.00 -3.49
CA ASP A 452 -6.02 -26.99 -4.92
C ASP A 452 -6.43 -25.64 -5.56
N VAL A 453 -7.64 -25.18 -5.25
CA VAL A 453 -8.10 -23.84 -5.66
C VAL A 453 -7.20 -22.75 -5.07
N MET A 454 -6.84 -22.85 -3.79
CA MET A 454 -5.97 -21.88 -3.14
C MET A 454 -4.59 -21.82 -3.80
N THR A 455 -4.01 -22.96 -4.15
CA THR A 455 -2.74 -23.04 -4.90
C THR A 455 -2.84 -22.34 -6.26
N LYS A 456 -3.95 -22.54 -6.99
CA LYS A 456 -4.20 -21.83 -8.26
C LYS A 456 -4.29 -20.33 -8.06
N CYS A 457 -5.02 -19.87 -7.05
CA CYS A 457 -5.16 -18.44 -6.73
C CYS A 457 -3.83 -17.79 -6.31
N ILE A 458 -3.01 -18.50 -5.54
CA ILE A 458 -1.67 -18.04 -5.15
C ILE A 458 -0.79 -17.86 -6.39
N ASN A 459 -0.74 -18.87 -7.27
CA ASN A 459 0.05 -18.79 -8.52
C ASN A 459 -0.43 -17.66 -9.44
N GLN A 460 -1.74 -17.46 -9.57
CA GLN A 460 -2.30 -16.33 -10.32
C GLN A 460 -1.94 -14.98 -9.69
N SER A 461 -1.98 -14.88 -8.35
CA SER A 461 -1.65 -13.64 -7.64
C SER A 461 -0.16 -13.31 -7.70
N ASP A 462 0.72 -14.32 -7.71
CA ASP A 462 2.15 -14.14 -7.93
C ASP A 462 2.41 -13.60 -9.36
N ASP A 463 1.78 -14.18 -10.37
CA ASP A 463 1.92 -13.73 -11.77
C ASP A 463 1.42 -12.28 -11.98
N VAL A 464 0.27 -11.94 -11.37
CA VAL A 464 -0.27 -10.57 -11.40
C VAL A 464 0.68 -9.61 -10.69
N SER A 465 1.21 -9.96 -9.53
CA SER A 465 2.16 -9.13 -8.78
C SER A 465 3.45 -8.88 -9.56
N ARG A 466 4.02 -9.92 -10.19
CA ARG A 466 5.20 -9.80 -11.07
C ARG A 466 4.93 -8.91 -12.27
N THR A 467 3.76 -9.05 -12.89
CA THR A 467 3.33 -8.18 -13.99
C THR A 467 3.20 -6.72 -13.51
N MET A 468 2.66 -6.49 -12.32
CA MET A 468 2.56 -5.17 -11.70
C MET A 468 3.94 -4.53 -11.51
N LEU A 469 4.90 -5.27 -10.94
CA LEU A 469 6.28 -4.81 -10.76
C LEU A 469 6.91 -4.39 -12.09
N SER A 470 6.75 -5.20 -13.14
CA SER A 470 7.22 -4.87 -14.48
C SER A 470 6.58 -3.58 -15.02
N LYS A 471 5.26 -3.39 -14.79
CA LYS A 471 4.55 -2.17 -15.21
C LYS A 471 4.99 -0.94 -14.43
N TYR A 472 5.32 -1.07 -13.15
CA TYR A 472 5.87 0.04 -12.37
C TYR A 472 7.27 0.44 -12.84
N GLU A 473 8.11 -0.51 -13.22
CA GLU A 473 9.41 -0.22 -13.84
C GLU A 473 9.25 0.48 -15.21
N GLU A 474 8.31 0.02 -16.03
CA GLU A 474 7.98 0.69 -17.30
C GLU A 474 7.50 2.13 -17.07
N SER A 475 6.66 2.35 -16.04
CA SER A 475 6.20 3.69 -15.64
C SER A 475 7.36 4.59 -15.21
N ALA A 476 8.31 4.06 -14.42
CA ALA A 476 9.50 4.81 -14.01
C ALA A 476 10.36 5.22 -15.21
N ILE A 477 10.52 4.34 -16.22
CA ILE A 477 11.20 4.67 -17.47
C ILE A 477 10.46 5.78 -18.24
N ASN A 478 9.14 5.70 -18.33
CA ASN A 478 8.33 6.70 -19.02
C ASN A 478 8.37 8.06 -18.31
N VAL A 479 8.37 8.08 -16.97
CA VAL A 479 8.61 9.26 -16.16
C VAL A 479 9.95 9.92 -16.51
N ASN A 480 11.04 9.15 -16.55
CA ASN A 480 12.36 9.66 -16.93
C ASN A 480 12.38 10.24 -18.37
N LYS A 481 11.64 9.64 -19.31
CA LYS A 481 11.50 10.17 -20.67
C LYS A 481 10.76 11.50 -20.70
N ILE A 482 9.64 11.62 -19.99
CA ILE A 482 8.86 12.87 -19.90
C ILE A 482 9.72 13.96 -19.28
N GLU A 483 10.42 13.67 -18.19
CA GLU A 483 11.34 14.60 -17.53
C GLU A 483 12.43 15.08 -18.50
N THR A 484 12.99 14.18 -19.30
CA THR A 484 13.99 14.54 -20.33
C THR A 484 13.41 15.46 -21.41
N ILE A 485 12.20 15.19 -21.89
CA ILE A 485 11.54 16.01 -22.93
C ILE A 485 11.19 17.39 -22.38
N VAL A 486 10.60 17.45 -21.18
CA VAL A 486 10.25 18.72 -20.53
C VAL A 486 11.51 19.52 -20.18
N GLY A 487 12.58 18.86 -19.73
CA GLY A 487 13.88 19.48 -19.52
C GLY A 487 14.46 20.11 -20.79
N LYS A 488 14.38 19.41 -21.94
CA LYS A 488 14.79 19.97 -23.24
C LYS A 488 13.93 21.16 -23.66
N LEU A 489 12.61 21.04 -23.56
CA LEU A 489 11.67 22.10 -23.91
C LEU A 489 11.91 23.37 -23.05
N MET A 490 12.11 23.19 -21.75
CA MET A 490 12.47 24.29 -20.84
C MET A 490 13.84 24.89 -21.15
N GLY A 491 14.81 24.08 -21.61
CA GLY A 491 16.11 24.57 -22.09
C GLY A 491 15.99 25.42 -23.36
N GLU A 492 15.16 25.00 -24.32
CA GLU A 492 14.92 25.73 -25.58
C GLU A 492 14.12 27.02 -25.38
N LEU A 493 13.24 27.07 -24.38
CA LEU A 493 12.39 28.24 -24.10
C LEU A 493 13.14 29.44 -23.52
N GLY A 494 14.38 29.27 -23.07
CA GLY A 494 15.25 30.36 -22.62
C GLY A 494 14.69 31.16 -21.44
N THR A 495 15.31 31.03 -20.27
CA THR A 495 14.97 31.71 -19.00
C THR A 495 13.74 31.15 -18.25
N GLY A 496 14.04 30.15 -17.42
CA GLY A 496 13.30 29.86 -16.20
C GLY A 496 12.43 28.62 -16.26
N GLY A 497 12.91 27.56 -15.61
CA GLY A 497 12.21 26.33 -15.28
C GLY A 497 13.24 25.31 -14.76
N PHE A 498 14.36 25.22 -15.48
CA PHE A 498 15.60 24.63 -14.99
C PHE A 498 16.59 25.76 -14.78
N MET A 499 17.19 25.84 -13.59
CA MET A 499 18.28 26.79 -13.33
C MET A 499 19.41 26.45 -14.30
N GLY A 500 19.64 27.27 -15.32
CA GLY A 500 20.90 27.21 -16.06
C GLY A 500 22.03 27.52 -15.09
N ILE A 501 23.26 27.12 -15.39
CA ILE A 501 24.39 27.47 -14.51
C ILE A 501 24.50 28.99 -14.30
N GLY A 502 24.09 29.78 -15.31
CA GLY A 502 24.00 31.24 -15.27
C GLY A 502 22.85 31.82 -14.43
N ASP A 503 21.88 31.01 -14.01
CA ASP A 503 20.78 31.41 -13.11
C ASP A 503 21.15 31.23 -11.63
N ALA A 504 22.30 30.61 -11.34
CA ALA A 504 22.78 30.39 -9.98
C ALA A 504 23.10 31.72 -9.29
N ARG A 505 22.48 31.96 -8.14
CA ARG A 505 22.62 33.22 -7.40
C ARG A 505 23.69 33.14 -6.31
N PRO A 506 24.35 34.26 -5.96
CA PRO A 506 25.24 34.31 -4.81
C PRO A 506 24.57 33.77 -3.54
N GLY A 507 25.26 32.91 -2.79
CA GLY A 507 24.79 32.27 -1.55
C GLY A 507 24.14 30.89 -1.73
N MET A 508 23.92 30.40 -2.96
CA MET A 508 23.44 29.03 -3.17
C MET A 508 24.51 28.00 -2.78
N LYS A 509 24.10 26.91 -2.10
CA LYS A 509 25.01 25.85 -1.65
C LYS A 509 25.47 24.99 -2.81
N VAL A 510 26.78 24.80 -2.90
CA VAL A 510 27.45 24.01 -3.93
C VAL A 510 28.13 22.81 -3.29
N ILE A 511 27.96 21.64 -3.91
CA ILE A 511 28.71 20.43 -3.59
C ILE A 511 29.42 20.00 -4.87
N LEU A 512 30.70 19.68 -4.74
CA LEU A 512 31.52 19.23 -5.85
C LEU A 512 32.09 17.86 -5.52
N ILE A 513 31.79 16.87 -6.36
CA ILE A 513 32.17 15.47 -6.16
C ILE A 513 33.14 15.05 -7.26
N ALA A 514 34.28 14.50 -6.87
CA ALA A 514 35.25 13.93 -7.80
C ALA A 514 34.81 12.53 -8.27
N LYS A 515 34.51 12.34 -9.57
CA LYS A 515 34.03 11.04 -10.09
C LYS A 515 35.13 10.10 -10.61
N ASN A 516 36.35 10.57 -10.90
CA ASN A 516 37.42 9.72 -11.45
C ASN A 516 38.82 10.10 -10.93
N GLY A 517 39.25 9.47 -9.83
CA GLY A 517 40.63 9.58 -9.31
C GLY A 517 40.84 8.80 -8.01
N SER A 518 42.10 8.60 -7.60
CA SER A 518 42.54 7.76 -6.47
C SER A 518 42.02 8.17 -5.08
N SER A 519 41.25 9.25 -4.98
CA SER A 519 40.59 9.70 -3.76
C SER A 519 39.25 10.37 -4.13
N SER A 520 38.13 9.68 -3.91
CA SER A 520 36.81 10.33 -3.97
C SER A 520 36.73 11.31 -2.80
N PHE A 521 36.66 12.59 -3.09
CA PHE A 521 36.41 13.61 -2.07
C PHE A 521 35.23 14.47 -2.50
N THR A 522 34.58 15.04 -1.49
CA THR A 522 33.48 15.98 -1.65
C THR A 522 33.93 17.33 -1.11
N ALA A 523 33.86 18.36 -1.94
CA ALA A 523 34.11 19.74 -1.53
C ALA A 523 32.77 20.48 -1.41
N HIS A 524 32.62 21.27 -0.35
CA HIS A 524 31.40 22.01 -0.05
C HIS A 524 31.65 23.51 -0.14
N GLY A 525 30.67 24.27 -0.60
CA GLY A 525 30.86 25.69 -0.80
C GLY A 525 29.61 26.47 -1.15
N GLU A 526 29.82 27.68 -1.64
CA GLU A 526 28.75 28.60 -2.02
C GLU A 526 29.07 29.32 -3.33
N VAL A 527 28.03 29.55 -4.13
CA VAL A 527 28.10 30.41 -5.31
C VAL A 527 28.40 31.84 -4.86
N THR A 528 29.34 32.49 -5.53
CA THR A 528 29.73 33.88 -5.26
C THR A 528 29.27 34.81 -6.37
N GLU A 529 29.36 34.37 -7.63
CA GLU A 529 28.97 35.15 -8.80
C GLU A 529 28.54 34.21 -9.94
N SER A 530 27.58 34.67 -10.75
CA SER A 530 27.13 33.96 -11.94
C SER A 530 27.86 34.46 -13.18
N LEU A 531 28.24 33.55 -14.07
CA LEU A 531 28.94 33.85 -15.32
C LEU A 531 28.15 33.26 -16.50
N ASP A 532 28.36 33.81 -17.70
CA ASP A 532 27.81 33.21 -18.91
C ASP A 532 28.46 31.83 -19.13
N GLY A 533 27.67 30.76 -19.02
CA GLY A 533 28.14 29.37 -19.09
C GLY A 533 28.83 28.81 -17.83
N GLY A 534 28.81 29.50 -16.68
CA GLY A 534 29.44 28.99 -15.46
C GLY A 534 29.13 29.77 -14.17
N ILE A 535 29.81 29.41 -13.08
CA ILE A 535 29.77 30.13 -11.79
C ILE A 535 31.17 30.33 -11.23
N THR A 536 31.31 31.31 -10.35
CA THR A 536 32.42 31.37 -9.39
C THR A 536 31.91 30.89 -8.04
N ALA A 537 32.58 29.91 -7.43
CA ALA A 537 32.21 29.37 -6.13
C ALA A 537 33.40 29.37 -5.16
N ARG A 538 33.11 29.63 -3.88
CA ARG A 538 34.07 29.43 -2.79
C ARG A 538 33.91 28.01 -2.28
N LEU A 539 34.95 27.18 -2.41
CA LEU A 539 34.90 25.77 -2.01
C LEU A 539 35.85 25.50 -0.84
N HIS A 540 35.35 24.82 0.17
CA HIS A 540 36.14 24.25 1.24
C HIS A 540 36.50 22.80 0.90
N VAL A 541 37.80 22.53 0.77
CA VAL A 541 38.33 21.20 0.44
C VAL A 541 38.85 20.53 1.72
N PRO A 542 38.53 19.25 1.97
CA PRO A 542 39.03 18.54 3.15
C PRO A 542 40.57 18.48 3.22
N SER A 543 41.12 18.59 4.43
CA SER A 543 42.57 18.52 4.69
C SER A 543 43.18 17.23 4.14
N GLY A 544 44.11 17.34 3.18
CA GLY A 544 44.77 16.20 2.52
C GLY A 544 44.26 15.89 1.11
N SER A 545 43.25 16.60 0.61
CA SER A 545 42.77 16.53 -0.77
C SER A 545 43.01 17.83 -1.53
N SER A 546 43.19 17.77 -2.85
CA SER A 546 43.32 18.94 -3.71
C SER A 546 42.43 18.81 -4.94
N ILE A 547 41.86 19.93 -5.39
CA ILE A 547 41.13 19.99 -6.64
C ILE A 547 42.15 20.05 -7.78
N ASP A 548 42.18 19.00 -8.61
CA ASP A 548 43.03 18.94 -9.79
C ASP A 548 42.41 19.81 -10.89
N THR A 549 43.06 20.95 -11.16
CA THR A 549 42.64 21.91 -12.18
C THR A 549 43.48 21.81 -13.46
N ARG A 550 44.37 20.82 -13.57
CA ARG A 550 45.31 20.66 -14.71
C ARG A 550 45.02 19.42 -15.55
N ASN A 551 44.41 18.38 -14.97
CA ASN A 551 44.10 17.14 -15.68
C ASN A 551 42.72 17.18 -16.36
N ARG A 552 42.71 17.24 -17.70
CA ARG A 552 41.47 17.27 -18.52
C ARG A 552 40.67 15.96 -18.52
N ASN A 553 41.24 14.86 -18.03
CA ASN A 553 40.51 13.58 -17.90
C ASN A 553 39.77 13.45 -16.55
N PHE A 554 39.90 14.43 -15.67
CA PHE A 554 39.24 14.44 -14.37
C PHE A 554 37.91 15.18 -14.48
N THR A 555 36.80 14.46 -14.31
CA THR A 555 35.45 15.04 -14.37
C THR A 555 34.88 15.19 -12.97
N TYR A 556 34.30 16.37 -12.73
CA TYR A 556 33.61 16.67 -11.48
C TYR A 556 32.11 16.64 -11.69
N GLU A 557 31.38 16.16 -10.69
CA GLU A 557 29.95 16.38 -10.59
C GLU A 557 29.73 17.63 -9.74
N LEU A 558 29.02 18.60 -10.31
CA LEU A 558 28.62 19.82 -9.62
C LEU A 558 27.16 19.68 -9.20
N GLN A 559 26.89 19.80 -7.90
CA GLN A 559 25.54 19.86 -7.38
C GLN A 559 25.27 21.24 -6.79
N ILE A 560 24.16 21.87 -7.17
CA ILE A 560 23.69 23.11 -6.56
C ILE A 560 22.31 22.88 -5.97
N SER A 561 22.16 23.18 -4.68
CA SER A 561 20.89 23.02 -3.97
C SER A 561 20.08 24.31 -4.08
N VAL A 562 18.87 24.20 -4.63
CA VAL A 562 17.92 25.32 -4.77
C VAL A 562 16.59 24.88 -4.19
N THR A 563 16.22 25.42 -3.02
CA THR A 563 14.99 25.01 -2.30
C THR A 563 14.89 23.49 -2.13
N ASN A 564 13.98 22.82 -2.84
CA ASN A 564 13.74 21.36 -2.78
C ASN A 564 14.30 20.59 -4.00
N ALA A 565 15.01 21.28 -4.89
CA ALA A 565 15.58 20.69 -6.10
C ALA A 565 17.11 20.70 -5.99
N LEU A 566 17.71 19.54 -6.23
CA LEU A 566 19.15 19.38 -6.40
C LEU A 566 19.45 19.41 -7.90
N TYR A 567 20.16 20.44 -8.35
CA TYR A 567 20.59 20.54 -9.74
C TYR A 567 21.99 19.93 -9.87
N ILE A 568 22.11 18.88 -10.67
CA ILE A 568 23.33 18.09 -10.83
C ILE A 568 23.85 18.23 -12.25
N TRP A 569 25.03 18.82 -12.41
CA TRP A 569 25.77 18.85 -13.67
C TRP A 569 26.86 17.80 -13.66
N GLU A 570 26.80 16.88 -14.62
CA GLU A 570 27.88 15.95 -14.88
C GLU A 570 28.94 16.61 -15.78
N ASN A 571 30.21 16.36 -15.48
CA ASN A 571 31.38 16.87 -16.22
C ASN A 571 31.60 18.38 -16.10
N ALA A 572 31.59 18.89 -14.86
CA ALA A 572 32.00 20.25 -14.56
C ALA A 572 33.52 20.42 -14.68
N GLU A 573 33.94 21.48 -15.38
CA GLU A 573 35.35 21.90 -15.50
C GLU A 573 35.68 22.97 -14.47
N ILE A 574 36.84 22.83 -13.80
CA ILE A 574 37.23 23.72 -12.71
C ILE A 574 38.56 24.40 -13.02
N THR A 575 38.59 25.72 -12.85
CA THR A 575 39.78 26.55 -13.03
C THR A 575 40.04 27.42 -11.80
N THR A 576 41.31 27.58 -11.44
CA THR A 576 41.73 28.48 -10.37
C THR A 576 41.80 29.93 -10.86
N MET A 577 41.27 30.87 -10.08
CA MET A 577 41.29 32.29 -10.41
C MET A 577 42.64 32.90 -9.97
N ARG A 578 43.48 33.33 -10.92
CA ARG A 578 44.78 33.97 -10.61
C ARG A 578 44.55 35.35 -9.98
N GLY A 579 45.01 35.54 -8.74
CA GLY A 579 45.03 36.85 -8.05
C GLY A 579 43.94 37.07 -6.99
N GLN A 580 43.13 36.05 -6.65
CA GLN A 580 42.17 36.07 -5.53
C GLN A 580 42.49 34.95 -4.50
N SER A 581 41.79 34.94 -3.36
CA SER A 581 41.97 33.99 -2.25
C SER A 581 42.01 32.53 -2.71
N SER A 582 42.79 31.68 -2.03
CA SER A 582 43.07 30.27 -2.37
C SER A 582 41.84 29.36 -2.56
N ASP A 583 40.68 29.79 -2.08
CA ASP A 583 39.48 28.95 -1.96
C ASP A 583 38.43 29.28 -3.05
N MET A 584 38.78 30.12 -4.02
CA MET A 584 37.90 30.59 -5.09
C MET A 584 38.15 29.86 -6.41
N TYR A 585 37.10 29.24 -6.94
CA TYR A 585 37.16 28.42 -8.15
C TYR A 585 36.12 28.89 -9.17
N LYS A 586 36.52 28.94 -10.44
CA LYS A 586 35.60 29.12 -11.55
C LYS A 586 35.19 27.74 -12.07
N ILE A 587 33.90 27.47 -12.04
CA ILE A 587 33.29 26.21 -12.45
C ILE A 587 32.47 26.46 -13.71
N THR A 588 32.80 25.74 -14.79
CA THR A 588 32.13 25.85 -16.09
C THR A 588 31.47 24.53 -16.40
N VAL A 589 30.24 24.56 -16.93
CA VAL A 589 29.50 23.34 -17.29
C VAL A 589 29.01 23.47 -18.73
N THR A 590 29.10 22.37 -19.48
CA THR A 590 28.68 22.31 -20.88
C THR A 590 27.40 21.49 -21.06
N THR A 591 26.91 20.89 -19.98
CA THR A 591 25.74 20.02 -19.93
C THR A 591 24.55 20.72 -19.28
N ASN A 592 23.34 20.25 -19.54
CA ASN A 592 22.16 20.66 -18.80
C ASN A 592 22.13 19.93 -17.45
N PRO A 593 21.62 20.56 -16.37
CA PRO A 593 21.52 19.90 -15.09
C PRO A 593 20.48 18.78 -15.14
N LYS A 594 20.82 17.63 -14.55
CA LYS A 594 19.82 16.70 -14.06
C LYS A 594 19.21 17.30 -12.80
N VAL A 595 17.91 17.51 -12.81
CA VAL A 595 17.20 17.95 -11.60
C VAL A 595 16.76 16.71 -10.86
N VAL A 596 17.22 16.60 -9.62
CA VAL A 596 16.69 15.61 -8.68
C VAL A 596 15.83 16.40 -7.72
N ASN A 597 14.51 16.27 -7.85
CA ASN A 597 13.60 16.71 -6.80
C ASN A 597 13.86 15.85 -5.57
N ARG A 598 14.68 16.37 -4.65
CA ARG A 598 14.82 15.75 -3.34
C ARG A 598 13.55 16.08 -2.58
N ARG A 599 12.83 15.06 -2.12
CA ARG A 599 11.90 15.29 -1.03
C ARG A 599 12.71 15.95 0.08
N LYS A 600 12.21 17.07 0.60
CA LYS A 600 12.89 17.79 1.69
C LYS A 600 13.20 16.85 2.87
N TYR A 601 12.37 15.81 3.06
CA TYR A 601 12.53 14.77 4.09
C TYR A 601 12.10 13.38 3.58
N PRO A 602 12.79 12.29 4.00
CA PRO A 602 12.34 10.91 3.77
C PRO A 602 11.01 10.65 4.48
N ARG A 603 10.17 9.77 3.93
CA ARG A 603 8.89 9.36 4.51
C ARG A 603 9.01 7.94 5.05
N MET A 604 8.82 7.78 6.35
CA MET A 604 8.82 6.47 7.00
C MET A 604 7.42 5.86 6.96
N PRO A 605 7.25 4.61 6.51
CA PRO A 605 5.98 3.91 6.60
C PRO A 605 5.61 3.64 8.07
N ILE A 606 4.36 3.95 8.44
CA ILE A 606 3.81 3.72 9.78
C ILE A 606 2.33 3.32 9.66
N SER A 607 1.80 2.60 10.64
CA SER A 607 0.44 2.03 10.57
C SER A 607 -0.44 2.32 11.79
N ASN A 608 -0.10 3.36 12.57
CA ASN A 608 -0.84 3.74 13.76
C ASN A 608 -2.28 4.18 13.44
N LYS A 609 -3.24 3.87 14.33
CA LYS A 609 -4.60 4.42 14.23
C LYS A 609 -4.58 5.92 14.47
N CYS A 610 -5.44 6.66 13.78
CA CYS A 610 -5.54 8.11 13.92
C CYS A 610 -6.99 8.62 13.84
N THR A 611 -7.22 9.79 14.43
CA THR A 611 -8.48 10.54 14.32
C THR A 611 -8.23 11.83 13.56
N ILE A 612 -8.99 12.04 12.50
CA ILE A 612 -8.87 13.18 11.59
C ILE A 612 -10.00 14.16 11.90
N THR A 613 -9.66 15.40 12.21
CA THR A 613 -10.62 16.48 12.46
C THR A 613 -10.49 17.53 11.36
N VAL A 614 -11.55 17.79 10.61
CA VAL A 614 -11.53 18.81 9.55
C VAL A 614 -11.76 20.19 10.18
N LYS A 615 -10.82 21.13 9.99
CA LYS A 615 -10.86 22.44 10.68
C LYS A 615 -12.08 23.28 10.30
N GLN A 616 -12.55 23.16 9.06
CA GLN A 616 -13.65 23.98 8.53
C GLN A 616 -15.02 23.65 9.15
N ASN A 617 -15.27 22.38 9.47
CA ASN A 617 -16.59 21.91 9.94
C ASN A 617 -16.53 21.16 11.28
N GLY A 618 -15.34 20.95 11.85
CA GLY A 618 -15.12 20.24 13.11
C GLY A 618 -15.46 18.75 13.08
N LYS A 619 -15.80 18.19 11.91
CA LYS A 619 -16.21 16.79 11.80
C LYS A 619 -15.00 15.86 11.96
N GLN A 620 -15.19 14.80 12.73
CA GLN A 620 -14.17 13.81 13.02
C GLN A 620 -14.37 12.52 12.22
N TYR A 621 -13.26 11.93 11.81
CA TYR A 621 -13.21 10.68 11.07
C TYR A 621 -12.12 9.77 11.66
N ASN A 622 -12.36 8.46 11.60
CA ASN A 622 -11.35 7.48 12.01
C ASN A 622 -10.57 7.02 10.79
N GLY A 623 -9.25 6.97 10.92
CA GLY A 623 -8.35 6.51 9.87
C GLY A 623 -7.13 5.80 10.40
N GLN A 624 -6.21 5.49 9.50
CA GLN A 624 -4.96 4.80 9.81
C GLN A 624 -3.81 5.49 9.09
N MET A 625 -2.71 5.73 9.79
CA MET A 625 -1.51 6.28 9.18
C MET A 625 -0.95 5.33 8.12
N ILE A 626 -0.30 5.91 7.12
CA ILE A 626 0.39 5.20 6.05
C ILE A 626 1.88 5.53 6.10
N ASN A 627 2.21 6.82 6.20
CA ASN A 627 3.59 7.27 6.32
C ASN A 627 3.67 8.66 6.97
N ILE A 628 4.87 9.02 7.44
CA ILE A 628 5.16 10.30 8.06
C ILE A 628 6.57 10.79 7.67
N SER A 629 6.72 12.10 7.46
CA SER A 629 8.00 12.81 7.36
C SER A 629 7.93 14.14 8.11
N ALA A 630 9.06 14.85 8.21
CA ALA A 630 9.10 16.12 8.93
C ALA A 630 8.15 17.18 8.33
N GLY A 631 7.89 17.15 7.02
CA GLY A 631 7.05 18.14 6.33
C GLY A 631 5.65 17.66 5.95
N GLY A 632 5.27 16.42 6.27
CA GLY A 632 4.00 15.87 5.82
C GLY A 632 3.73 14.45 6.28
N PHE A 633 2.52 13.96 6.01
CA PHE A 633 2.09 12.63 6.37
C PHE A 633 0.97 12.14 5.45
N ALA A 634 0.73 10.84 5.42
CA ALA A 634 -0.40 10.25 4.73
C ALA A 634 -1.19 9.31 5.64
N PHE A 635 -2.50 9.24 5.43
CA PHE A 635 -3.42 8.35 6.14
C PHE A 635 -4.48 7.78 5.20
N SER A 636 -5.07 6.66 5.58
CA SER A 636 -6.24 6.07 4.94
C SER A 636 -7.51 6.35 5.76
N VAL A 637 -8.62 6.61 5.08
CA VAL A 637 -9.93 6.89 5.70
C VAL A 637 -11.06 6.37 4.81
N ARG A 638 -12.14 5.87 5.42
CA ARG A 638 -13.31 5.33 4.71
C ARG A 638 -14.49 6.29 4.77
N ASP A 639 -14.37 7.46 4.16
CA ASP A 639 -15.48 8.43 4.06
C ASP A 639 -15.41 9.23 2.76
N ASN A 640 -16.55 9.32 2.07
CA ASN A 640 -16.67 9.96 0.76
C ASN A 640 -16.37 11.46 0.77
N PHE A 641 -16.38 12.12 1.94
CA PHE A 641 -15.92 13.49 2.11
C PHE A 641 -14.52 13.72 1.49
N PHE A 642 -13.64 12.72 1.61
CA PHE A 642 -12.26 12.86 1.14
C PHE A 642 -12.09 12.76 -0.37
N SER A 643 -13.13 12.42 -1.14
CA SER A 643 -13.12 12.48 -2.62
C SER A 643 -12.91 13.90 -3.17
N SER A 644 -13.38 14.91 -2.44
CA SER A 644 -13.29 16.32 -2.82
C SER A 644 -12.62 17.20 -1.76
N ALA A 645 -11.85 16.60 -0.84
CA ALA A 645 -11.26 17.31 0.30
C ALA A 645 -9.90 17.97 0.02
N ILE A 646 -9.38 17.87 -1.21
CA ILE A 646 -8.13 18.54 -1.62
C ILE A 646 -8.26 20.04 -1.35
N GLY A 647 -7.28 20.63 -0.65
CA GLY A 647 -7.29 22.03 -0.24
C GLY A 647 -7.90 22.29 1.15
N SER A 648 -8.35 21.26 1.87
CA SER A 648 -8.89 21.42 3.23
C SER A 648 -7.81 21.29 4.30
N ASP A 649 -7.94 22.07 5.37
CA ASP A 649 -7.08 21.95 6.56
C ASP A 649 -7.67 20.96 7.57
N ILE A 650 -6.80 20.14 8.14
CA ILE A 650 -7.12 19.11 9.12
C ILE A 650 -6.19 19.17 10.33
N THR A 651 -6.66 18.61 11.44
CA THR A 651 -5.86 18.25 12.60
C THR A 651 -5.97 16.74 12.78
N LEU A 652 -4.82 16.09 12.95
CA LEU A 652 -4.68 14.65 13.06
C LEU A 652 -4.20 14.29 14.46
N SER A 653 -4.91 13.38 15.14
CA SER A 653 -4.54 12.87 16.46
C SER A 653 -4.08 11.40 16.34
N ILE A 654 -2.85 11.11 16.75
CA ILE A 654 -2.21 9.79 16.72
C ILE A 654 -1.77 9.42 18.14
N PRO A 655 -2.61 8.76 18.94
CA PRO A 655 -2.32 8.49 20.36
C PRO A 655 -1.06 7.65 20.57
N ASP A 656 -0.85 6.66 19.69
CA ASP A 656 0.20 5.65 19.82
C ASP A 656 1.52 6.02 19.12
N LEU A 657 1.70 7.30 18.72
CA LEU A 657 2.96 7.72 18.11
C LEU A 657 4.05 7.85 19.19
N PRO A 658 5.24 7.24 18.99
CA PRO A 658 6.35 7.33 19.95
C PRO A 658 6.87 8.75 20.20
N VAL A 659 6.67 9.66 19.25
CA VAL A 659 7.06 11.07 19.35
C VAL A 659 5.92 11.86 20.00
N GLU A 660 6.00 12.12 21.30
CA GLU A 660 4.90 12.74 22.07
C GLU A 660 4.46 14.10 21.51
N ASN A 661 5.42 14.93 21.12
CA ASN A 661 5.18 16.27 20.54
C ASN A 661 4.58 16.22 19.12
N ALA A 662 4.44 15.04 18.53
CA ALA A 662 3.86 14.81 17.21
C ALA A 662 2.61 13.92 17.26
N ARG A 663 2.05 13.66 18.45
CA ARG A 663 0.76 12.97 18.59
C ARG A 663 -0.42 13.81 18.09
N GLN A 664 -0.24 15.12 17.96
CA GLN A 664 -1.15 16.00 17.21
C GLN A 664 -0.39 16.68 16.09
N LEU A 665 -0.91 16.56 14.87
CA LEU A 665 -0.32 17.12 13.66
C LEU A 665 -1.35 17.94 12.93
N GLU A 666 -0.94 19.10 12.42
CA GLU A 666 -1.76 19.87 11.50
C GLU A 666 -1.34 19.56 10.07
N GLY A 667 -2.32 19.47 9.17
CA GLY A 667 -2.07 19.14 7.78
C GLY A 667 -3.01 19.86 6.84
N HIS A 668 -2.48 20.28 5.69
CA HIS A 668 -3.25 20.73 4.54
C HIS A 668 -3.32 19.60 3.52
N ILE A 669 -4.52 19.20 3.11
CA ILE A 669 -4.71 18.09 2.17
C ILE A 669 -4.24 18.51 0.78
N ILE A 670 -3.22 17.83 0.27
CA ILE A 670 -2.62 18.09 -1.06
C ILE A 670 -2.99 17.01 -2.08
N ARG A 671 -3.33 15.81 -1.64
CA ARG A 671 -3.77 14.70 -2.49
C ARG A 671 -4.78 13.83 -1.76
N SER A 672 -5.70 13.26 -2.53
CA SER A 672 -6.61 12.23 -2.06
C SER A 672 -6.86 11.26 -3.21
N THR A 673 -6.52 9.98 -3.01
CA THR A 673 -6.70 8.93 -4.01
C THR A 673 -7.78 7.98 -3.51
N ASP A 674 -8.82 7.76 -4.33
CA ASP A 674 -9.86 6.78 -4.05
C ASP A 674 -9.40 5.37 -4.43
N ASN A 675 -9.61 4.42 -3.53
CA ASN A 675 -9.43 3.00 -3.74
C ASN A 675 -10.61 2.25 -3.13
N GLU A 676 -11.68 2.06 -3.92
CA GLU A 676 -12.89 1.33 -3.52
C GLU A 676 -13.52 1.84 -2.19
N ASN A 677 -13.71 3.16 -2.06
CA ASN A 677 -14.20 3.84 -0.85
C ASN A 677 -13.20 3.89 0.33
N VAL A 678 -11.93 3.54 0.09
CA VAL A 678 -10.82 3.83 1.00
C VAL A 678 -9.98 4.95 0.37
N PHE A 679 -9.99 6.12 0.99
CA PHE A 679 -9.26 7.28 0.52
C PHE A 679 -7.87 7.32 1.15
N ILE A 680 -6.83 7.33 0.32
CA ILE A 680 -5.44 7.59 0.73
C ILE A 680 -5.18 9.09 0.59
N VAL A 681 -5.07 9.76 1.73
CA VAL A 681 -4.99 11.22 1.81
C VAL A 681 -3.59 11.62 2.22
N GLY A 682 -2.92 12.41 1.38
CA GLY A 682 -1.61 12.99 1.67
C GLY A 682 -1.73 14.44 2.09
N CYS A 683 -1.08 14.78 3.19
CA CYS A 683 -1.12 16.10 3.82
C CYS A 683 0.27 16.72 3.93
N ARG A 684 0.33 18.03 3.76
CA ARG A 684 1.51 18.86 4.01
C ARG A 684 1.35 19.57 5.35
N MET A 685 2.36 19.50 6.22
CA MET A 685 2.34 20.25 7.49
C MET A 685 2.57 21.74 7.23
N PRO A 686 2.03 22.64 8.07
CA PRO A 686 2.26 24.08 7.93
C PRO A 686 3.72 24.48 8.21
N GLU A 687 4.39 23.79 9.14
CA GLU A 687 5.81 23.93 9.44
C GLU A 687 6.45 22.55 9.59
N ASP A 688 7.76 22.45 9.35
CA ASP A 688 8.48 21.20 9.47
C ASP A 688 8.65 20.81 10.94
N ASN A 689 8.29 19.57 11.29
CA ASN A 689 8.39 19.04 12.63
C ASN A 689 9.76 18.38 12.84
N THR A 690 10.66 19.08 13.54
CA THR A 690 12.03 18.63 13.84
C THR A 690 12.09 17.35 14.68
N ALA A 691 11.10 17.09 15.54
CA ALA A 691 11.05 15.87 16.33
C ALA A 691 10.69 14.64 15.46
N VAL A 692 9.79 14.82 14.51
CA VAL A 692 9.48 13.80 13.49
C VAL A 692 10.67 13.57 12.58
N GLU A 693 11.38 14.63 12.18
CA GLU A 693 12.60 14.52 11.37
C GLU A 693 13.66 13.61 12.01
N GLN A 694 14.00 13.86 13.27
CA GLN A 694 14.96 13.05 14.02
C GLN A 694 14.49 11.61 14.19
N TYR A 695 13.20 11.41 14.46
CA TYR A 695 12.63 10.07 14.61
C TYR A 695 12.73 9.27 13.31
N VAL A 696 12.38 9.88 12.17
CA VAL A 696 12.48 9.24 10.86
C VAL A 696 13.95 8.95 10.52
N GLN A 697 14.87 9.90 10.71
CA GLN A 697 16.31 9.68 10.43
C GLN A 697 16.91 8.53 11.26
N ASN A 698 16.48 8.37 12.51
CA ASN A 698 17.00 7.33 13.40
C ASN A 698 16.42 5.93 13.12
N ASN A 699 15.20 5.84 12.58
CA ASN A 699 14.46 4.58 12.44
C ASN A 699 14.24 4.17 10.97
N TYR A 700 14.56 5.04 10.01
CA TYR A 700 14.35 4.82 8.60
C TYR A 700 15.48 5.46 7.78
N GLN A 701 16.39 4.61 7.29
CA GLN A 701 17.38 5.01 6.30
C GLN A 701 16.73 4.90 4.91
N GLY A 702 16.03 5.95 4.49
CA GLY A 702 15.58 6.06 3.10
C GLY A 702 16.78 6.33 2.19
N GLU A 703 16.81 5.70 1.01
CA GLU A 703 17.80 5.95 -0.05
C GLU A 703 17.77 7.38 -0.61
#